data_AF-A0A6C0PB07-F1
#
_entry.id   AF-A0A6C0PB07-F1
#
_cell.length_a   1.000
_cell.length_b   1.000
_cell.length_c   1.000
_cell.angle_alpha   90.00
_cell.angle_beta   90.00
_cell.angle_gamma   90.00
#
_symmetry.space_group_name_H-M   'P 1'
#
loop_
_entity.id
_entity.type
_entity.pdbx_description
1 polymer ?
#
loop_
_entity_poly.entity_id
_entity_poly.type
_entity_poly.pdbx_seq_one_letter_code
_entity_poly.pdbx_strand_id
1 'polypeptide(L)'
;MKNRKRIVMAALCVSLAAVSPVRHFAHGQSEGSGAPKLSIAPSPAAANGKAAAREAAIASIDTASGQAAVTPRTSNTPEELAALTRMEQVSETDSLALFINRETAAIAVKDKRDGYIWFSNPVDAGSDKLASPLYRSEMSSQLLLNYYNDKGQVYRFNSFDDSVQKKQFAINVKDGAVNVTYQFGKAAGNTDIIPAVIGKQRFEDAILAKLKDDDARKQVTYKYRYNEEKQVYTVRNLQDNVKQELADYLTSAGYTAKDAAKDNKENGGSSEEAAEAEAQFTIPVEYALDGDQFVVTIHGKDVKYNEAFPLASVQVLKHFGAADDKKDGYIFVPDGSGALIRLNNKKLTAEPYRMPVYGEDGTFDVKERVLTSTPVRLPVFGMKQNDHAVLGIIEGGDALASILADISGRHDAYNSVNAEFQFVAQDVYTLTSGTKSSSVPMFQKHPYQGDIKLRYAFLSGDDADYVGMAGAYREYLIAKYDLKKLTSAENAPFILELEGAFKRQKSFLGIPYKTTEPLTTFEDAARIIAMLKERGVDDLALRYVGWFNGGIRHGSPKSIKPESALGGKSGLNKLANYAEENGVRLYPDTAFLEKYKGSQDSADFLDRRNAAIYKYDPVMFVKDSASFSHYVLSANKLPGTVGGFLSDYGKLGIHGLSLRDMGSEVNSDFNPSSPVSRQDALGTIVAEAGKLKQGTESLMVSGGNAYMVPYADIIVGAPTSSNRKNITDEDVMFYQIALHGYVDLAGAPFNREDTTSPRASMLKALETGSNLYYVWYYKDSSAVKDTAYNDLYALHYADWIDEATALYQEMNPVLKQVRNETIVGHRNLADGVVETTFENGLSILINYNTTAVQVNGMSIGAESFRLGGE
;
A
#
# COMPACT_ATOMS: atom_id res chain seq x y z
N MET A 1 -16.98 46.69 -35.60
CA MET A 1 -17.58 46.52 -36.96
C MET A 1 -17.85 45.03 -37.15
N LYS A 2 -19.06 44.55 -36.88
CA LYS A 2 -20.16 44.24 -37.84
C LYS A 2 -19.86 43.13 -38.85
N ASN A 3 -20.62 42.02 -38.70
CA ASN A 3 -21.22 41.15 -39.74
C ASN A 3 -20.29 40.26 -40.60
N ARG A 4 -20.69 39.12 -41.16
CA ARG A 4 -21.83 38.17 -41.11
C ARG A 4 -21.42 37.04 -42.10
N LYS A 5 -21.84 35.79 -41.88
CA LYS A 5 -22.76 35.03 -42.76
C LYS A 5 -22.73 33.52 -42.47
N ARG A 6 -23.93 32.98 -42.27
CA ARG A 6 -24.33 31.56 -42.41
C ARG A 6 -24.62 31.27 -43.89
N ILE A 7 -24.38 30.03 -44.34
CA ILE A 7 -25.15 29.36 -45.41
C ILE A 7 -25.32 27.88 -45.04
N VAL A 8 -26.53 27.38 -45.32
CA VAL A 8 -27.09 26.03 -45.12
C VAL A 8 -26.96 25.24 -46.43
N MET A 9 -26.77 23.92 -46.38
CA MET A 9 -27.39 22.98 -47.33
C MET A 9 -27.55 21.58 -46.73
N ALA A 10 -28.77 21.07 -46.84
CA ALA A 10 -29.17 19.69 -46.59
C ALA A 10 -29.40 18.99 -47.95
N ALA A 11 -29.17 17.69 -48.03
CA ALA A 11 -29.76 16.84 -49.07
C ALA A 11 -29.99 15.40 -48.56
N LEU A 12 -31.21 14.93 -48.81
CA LEU A 12 -31.82 13.63 -48.52
C LEU A 12 -31.13 12.44 -49.20
N CYS A 13 -31.33 11.23 -48.62
CA CYS A 13 -31.82 10.07 -49.37
C CYS A 13 -32.44 9.02 -48.43
N VAL A 14 -33.60 8.48 -48.85
CA VAL A 14 -34.54 7.65 -48.08
C VAL A 14 -34.70 6.28 -48.75
N SER A 15 -34.63 5.24 -47.92
CA SER A 15 -35.26 3.89 -47.96
C SER A 15 -35.20 2.98 -49.21
N LEU A 16 -34.95 1.69 -48.99
CA LEU A 16 -35.98 0.62 -49.10
C LEU A 16 -35.45 -0.75 -48.62
N ALA A 17 -36.34 -1.52 -48.00
CA ALA A 17 -36.14 -2.87 -47.45
C ALA A 17 -37.08 -3.88 -48.14
N ALA A 18 -36.68 -5.15 -48.26
CA ALA A 18 -37.51 -6.38 -48.37
C ALA A 18 -36.55 -7.60 -48.49
N VAL A 19 -36.46 -8.56 -47.57
CA VAL A 19 -37.34 -9.73 -47.22
C VAL A 19 -37.24 -10.94 -48.17
N SER A 20 -36.45 -11.95 -47.73
CA SER A 20 -36.68 -13.43 -47.73
C SER A 20 -36.80 -14.24 -49.05
N PRO A 21 -36.96 -15.60 -49.02
CA PRO A 21 -36.02 -16.66 -48.58
C PRO A 21 -35.97 -17.87 -49.58
N VAL A 22 -34.99 -18.81 -49.52
CA VAL A 22 -35.15 -20.16 -50.15
C VAL A 22 -34.43 -21.28 -49.37
N ARG A 23 -35.13 -22.41 -49.22
CA ARG A 23 -34.73 -23.72 -48.66
C ARG A 23 -34.11 -24.66 -49.71
N HIS A 24 -33.20 -25.53 -49.22
CA HIS A 24 -32.82 -26.92 -49.58
C HIS A 24 -32.94 -27.49 -51.00
N PHE A 25 -31.91 -28.25 -51.42
CA PHE A 25 -32.01 -29.69 -51.79
C PHE A 25 -30.64 -30.42 -51.68
N ALA A 26 -30.70 -31.72 -51.38
CA ALA A 26 -29.61 -32.71 -51.25
C ALA A 26 -28.99 -33.11 -52.63
N HIS A 27 -27.90 -33.89 -52.80
CA HIS A 27 -27.49 -35.20 -52.25
C HIS A 27 -26.08 -35.58 -52.80
N GLY A 28 -25.29 -36.43 -52.11
CA GLY A 28 -24.13 -37.14 -52.72
C GLY A 28 -23.02 -37.65 -51.78
N GLN A 29 -23.06 -38.96 -51.48
CA GLN A 29 -22.09 -39.97 -50.94
C GLN A 29 -20.56 -39.66 -50.92
N SER A 30 -19.63 -40.27 -50.15
CA SER A 30 -19.51 -41.51 -49.34
C SER A 30 -18.23 -41.48 -48.44
N GLU A 31 -18.22 -42.28 -47.35
CA GLU A 31 -17.10 -42.96 -46.62
C GLU A 31 -15.90 -42.13 -46.09
N GLY A 32 -15.31 -42.32 -44.90
CA GLY A 32 -15.48 -43.25 -43.78
C GLY A 32 -14.36 -43.04 -42.73
N SER A 33 -14.62 -43.52 -41.49
CA SER A 33 -13.70 -43.77 -40.37
C SER A 33 -13.37 -42.66 -39.34
N GLY A 34 -13.70 -42.96 -38.07
CA GLY A 34 -12.79 -42.79 -36.93
C GLY A 34 -13.06 -41.68 -35.90
N ALA A 35 -13.88 -41.95 -34.87
CA ALA A 35 -13.61 -41.70 -33.43
C ALA A 35 -14.92 -41.72 -32.59
N PRO A 36 -14.95 -42.32 -31.38
CA PRO A 36 -16.16 -42.44 -30.58
C PRO A 36 -16.38 -41.22 -29.68
N LYS A 37 -17.62 -40.72 -29.63
CA LYS A 37 -18.16 -39.89 -28.55
C LYS A 37 -19.10 -40.75 -27.70
N LEU A 38 -18.78 -40.89 -26.41
CA LEU A 38 -19.67 -41.45 -25.41
C LEU A 38 -20.71 -40.39 -25.02
N SER A 39 -21.97 -40.71 -25.33
CA SER A 39 -23.16 -39.98 -24.91
C SER A 39 -23.58 -40.50 -23.53
N ILE A 40 -23.75 -39.60 -22.57
CA ILE A 40 -24.36 -39.89 -21.26
C ILE A 40 -25.88 -39.90 -21.45
N ALA A 41 -26.50 -41.05 -21.23
CA ALA A 41 -27.95 -41.23 -21.20
C ALA A 41 -28.55 -40.74 -19.86
N PRO A 42 -29.82 -40.32 -19.83
CA PRO A 42 -30.48 -39.78 -18.64
C PRO A 42 -30.95 -40.89 -17.69
N SER A 43 -30.93 -40.55 -16.40
CA SER A 43 -31.36 -41.39 -15.27
C SER A 43 -32.87 -41.71 -15.29
N PRO A 44 -33.30 -42.90 -14.83
CA PRO A 44 -34.69 -43.16 -14.50
C PRO A 44 -35.01 -42.81 -13.04
N ALA A 45 -36.30 -42.58 -12.80
CA ALA A 45 -36.90 -42.13 -11.56
C ALA A 45 -37.09 -43.23 -10.51
N ALA A 46 -37.03 -42.78 -9.25
CA ALA A 46 -37.70 -43.18 -8.01
C ALA A 46 -38.31 -44.60 -7.86
N ALA A 47 -37.84 -45.32 -6.84
CA ALA A 47 -38.67 -46.19 -6.00
C ALA A 47 -38.14 -46.27 -4.56
N ASN A 48 -39.04 -46.00 -3.62
CA ASN A 48 -39.03 -46.15 -2.16
C ASN A 48 -37.91 -46.97 -1.50
N GLY A 49 -37.21 -46.34 -0.55
CA GLY A 49 -36.37 -46.99 0.47
C GLY A 49 -36.27 -46.11 1.72
N LYS A 50 -36.66 -46.69 2.86
CA LYS A 50 -36.80 -46.11 4.20
C LYS A 50 -35.68 -45.12 4.61
N ALA A 51 -36.10 -44.05 5.29
CA ALA A 51 -35.25 -43.12 6.01
C ALA A 51 -34.32 -43.87 6.99
N ALA A 52 -33.02 -43.81 6.70
CA ALA A 52 -31.97 -44.00 7.68
C ALA A 52 -31.40 -42.60 7.96
N ALA A 53 -31.52 -42.15 9.20
CA ALA A 53 -30.84 -40.97 9.69
C ALA A 53 -29.34 -41.14 9.43
N ARG A 54 -28.77 -40.30 8.55
CA ARG A 54 -27.33 -40.11 8.51
C ARG A 54 -26.98 -39.33 9.77
N GLU A 55 -26.35 -40.00 10.74
CA GLU A 55 -25.57 -39.31 11.77
C GLU A 55 -24.56 -38.40 11.06
N ALA A 56 -24.75 -37.09 11.20
CA ALA A 56 -23.72 -36.14 10.84
C ALA A 56 -22.54 -36.41 11.78
N ALA A 57 -21.44 -36.90 11.22
CA ALA A 57 -20.20 -37.07 11.96
C ALA A 57 -19.76 -35.68 12.44
N ILE A 58 -19.91 -35.41 13.74
CA ILE A 58 -19.46 -34.17 14.34
C ILE A 58 -17.95 -34.26 14.47
N ALA A 59 -17.23 -33.36 13.80
CA ALA A 59 -15.78 -33.26 13.97
C ALA A 59 -15.48 -32.82 15.41
N SER A 60 -14.76 -33.66 16.16
CA SER A 60 -14.31 -33.35 17.52
C SER A 60 -12.95 -32.68 17.48
N ILE A 61 -12.87 -31.45 18.00
CA ILE A 61 -11.66 -30.67 18.18
C ILE A 61 -11.38 -30.59 19.68
N ASP A 62 -10.43 -31.39 20.16
CA ASP A 62 -9.89 -31.24 21.50
C ASP A 62 -8.73 -30.23 21.42
N THR A 63 -8.93 -29.02 21.94
CA THR A 63 -7.80 -28.12 22.15
C THR A 63 -7.15 -28.54 23.46
N ALA A 64 -5.96 -29.12 23.38
CA ALA A 64 -5.19 -29.36 24.60
C ALA A 64 -4.89 -27.99 25.22
N SER A 65 -5.53 -27.70 26.37
CA SER A 65 -5.07 -26.67 27.30
C SER A 65 -3.78 -27.17 27.96
N GLY A 66 -2.70 -27.19 27.16
CA GLY A 66 -1.38 -27.48 27.66
C GLY A 66 -0.98 -26.38 28.63
N GLN A 67 -0.92 -26.69 29.92
CA GLN A 67 -0.11 -25.94 30.87
C GLN A 67 1.27 -25.74 30.22
N ALA A 68 1.63 -24.49 29.97
CA ALA A 68 2.88 -24.11 29.34
C ALA A 68 4.03 -24.65 30.18
N ALA A 69 4.63 -25.75 29.75
CA ALA A 69 5.98 -26.07 30.15
C ALA A 69 6.85 -24.91 29.66
N VAL A 70 7.61 -24.28 30.55
CA VAL A 70 8.60 -23.25 30.20
C VAL A 70 9.58 -23.89 29.22
N THR A 71 9.32 -23.71 27.94
CA THR A 71 10.18 -24.23 26.89
C THR A 71 11.43 -23.36 26.91
N PRO A 72 12.65 -23.94 26.93
CA PRO A 72 13.87 -23.15 26.88
C PRO A 72 13.82 -22.22 25.66
N ARG A 73 14.05 -20.92 25.86
CA ARG A 73 14.03 -19.95 24.77
C ARG A 73 15.10 -20.29 23.73
N THR A 74 14.81 -20.11 22.45
CA THR A 74 15.80 -20.37 21.41
C THR A 74 16.93 -19.36 21.51
N SER A 75 18.19 -19.82 21.53
CA SER A 75 19.37 -18.97 21.54
C SER A 75 19.93 -18.77 20.13
N ASN A 76 20.68 -17.68 19.95
CA ASN A 76 21.50 -17.48 18.75
C ASN A 76 22.48 -18.64 18.51
N THR A 77 22.85 -18.84 17.24
CA THR A 77 23.80 -19.89 16.84
C THR A 77 25.23 -19.58 17.31
N PRO A 78 26.13 -20.57 17.39
CA PRO A 78 27.55 -20.31 17.67
C PRO A 78 28.19 -19.29 16.71
N GLU A 79 27.80 -19.32 15.44
CA GLU A 79 28.28 -18.40 14.40
C GLU A 79 27.79 -16.97 14.65
N GLU A 80 26.51 -16.80 15.00
CA GLU A 80 25.92 -15.51 15.39
C GLU A 80 26.60 -14.94 16.64
N LEU A 81 26.82 -15.77 17.66
CA LEU A 81 27.53 -15.37 18.88
C LEU A 81 28.98 -14.95 18.57
N ALA A 82 29.68 -15.73 17.74
CA ALA A 82 31.02 -15.39 17.30
C ALA A 82 31.06 -14.09 16.47
N ALA A 83 30.03 -13.81 15.67
CA ALA A 83 29.94 -12.55 14.93
C ALA A 83 29.75 -11.35 15.85
N LEU A 84 28.91 -11.45 16.89
CA LEU A 84 28.73 -10.38 17.86
C LEU A 84 30.05 -10.00 18.54
N THR A 85 30.95 -10.96 18.83
CA THR A 85 32.27 -10.65 19.44
C THR A 85 33.19 -9.79 18.57
N ARG A 86 32.90 -9.65 17.27
CA ARG A 86 33.62 -8.79 16.34
C ARG A 86 32.97 -7.40 16.19
N MET A 87 31.92 -7.12 16.96
CA MET A 87 31.17 -5.87 16.92
C MET A 87 31.41 -5.06 18.20
N GLU A 88 31.43 -3.74 18.05
CA GLU A 88 31.55 -2.80 19.16
C GLU A 88 30.16 -2.44 19.68
N GLN A 89 29.91 -2.57 20.98
CA GLN A 89 28.72 -2.02 21.62
C GLN A 89 28.84 -0.50 21.67
N VAL A 90 27.84 0.21 21.15
CA VAL A 90 27.86 1.68 21.02
C VAL A 90 26.88 2.39 21.96
N SER A 91 25.78 1.73 22.30
CA SER A 91 24.77 2.25 23.21
C SER A 91 23.95 1.12 23.82
N GLU A 92 23.28 1.42 24.94
CA GLU A 92 22.32 0.53 25.58
C GLU A 92 21.23 1.33 26.29
N THR A 93 20.08 0.69 26.45
CA THR A 93 18.98 1.10 27.32
C THR A 93 18.77 0.01 28.38
N ASP A 94 17.71 0.14 29.19
CA ASP A 94 17.35 -0.92 30.14
C ASP A 94 17.06 -2.25 29.41
N SER A 95 16.41 -2.17 28.25
CA SER A 95 15.92 -3.33 27.49
C SER A 95 16.81 -3.74 26.31
N LEU A 96 17.56 -2.83 25.66
CA LEU A 96 18.30 -3.13 24.44
C LEU A 96 19.78 -2.74 24.51
N ALA A 97 20.62 -3.38 23.69
CA ALA A 97 21.98 -2.95 23.42
C ALA A 97 22.27 -2.95 21.91
N LEU A 98 22.86 -1.87 21.40
CA LEU A 98 23.18 -1.68 19.98
C LEU A 98 24.67 -1.93 19.74
N PHE A 99 24.98 -2.65 18.67
CA PHE A 99 26.32 -3.01 18.25
C PHE A 99 26.56 -2.60 16.79
N ILE A 100 27.79 -2.22 16.45
CA ILE A 100 28.24 -1.90 15.09
C ILE A 100 29.52 -2.68 14.76
N ASN A 101 29.61 -3.21 13.55
CA ASN A 101 30.86 -3.66 12.97
C ASN A 101 31.51 -2.48 12.21
N ARG A 102 32.68 -2.01 12.67
CA ARG A 102 33.36 -0.85 12.07
C ARG A 102 33.91 -1.10 10.65
N GLU A 103 34.11 -2.37 10.29
CA GLU A 103 34.64 -2.75 8.97
C GLU A 103 33.54 -2.93 7.93
N THR A 104 32.36 -3.40 8.35
CA THR A 104 31.27 -3.75 7.43
C THR A 104 30.05 -2.84 7.52
N ALA A 105 30.01 -1.94 8.51
CA ALA A 105 28.85 -1.14 8.89
C ALA A 105 27.59 -1.95 9.27
N ALA A 106 27.68 -3.28 9.42
CA ALA A 106 26.59 -4.10 9.89
C ALA A 106 26.27 -3.79 11.36
N ILE A 107 24.99 -3.78 11.73
CA ILE A 107 24.53 -3.58 13.10
C ILE A 107 23.92 -4.85 13.68
N ALA A 108 23.90 -4.92 15.01
CA ALA A 108 23.15 -5.92 15.75
C ALA A 108 22.47 -5.27 16.96
N VAL A 109 21.27 -5.74 17.28
CA VAL A 109 20.50 -5.32 18.44
C VAL A 109 20.30 -6.52 19.34
N LYS A 110 20.81 -6.44 20.56
CA LYS A 110 20.59 -7.46 21.59
C LYS A 110 19.42 -7.04 22.45
N ASP A 111 18.41 -7.90 22.55
CA ASP A 111 17.38 -7.81 23.57
C ASP A 111 17.97 -8.31 24.90
N LYS A 112 18.02 -7.44 25.91
CA LYS A 112 18.59 -7.76 27.23
C LYS A 112 17.61 -8.57 28.09
N ARG A 113 16.33 -8.59 27.73
CA ARG A 113 15.27 -9.30 28.47
C ARG A 113 15.41 -10.81 28.35
N ASP A 114 15.92 -11.29 27.21
CA ASP A 114 16.10 -12.71 26.93
C ASP A 114 17.47 -13.09 26.37
N GLY A 115 18.28 -12.09 25.99
CA GLY A 115 19.62 -12.25 25.46
C GLY A 115 19.70 -12.49 23.95
N TYR A 116 18.57 -12.54 23.23
CA TYR A 116 18.52 -12.81 21.80
C TYR A 116 19.04 -11.61 20.99
N ILE A 117 19.73 -11.89 19.88
CA ILE A 117 20.44 -10.92 19.06
C ILE A 117 19.86 -10.92 17.65
N TRP A 118 19.49 -9.72 17.18
CA TRP A 118 18.97 -9.46 15.85
C TRP A 118 20.04 -8.76 15.01
N PHE A 119 20.38 -9.32 13.85
CA PHE A 119 21.39 -8.79 12.95
C PHE A 119 20.76 -8.07 11.75
N SER A 120 21.42 -7.02 11.25
CA SER A 120 21.04 -6.36 9.98
C SER A 120 21.28 -7.20 8.74
N ASN A 121 22.17 -8.19 8.85
CA ASN A 121 22.65 -9.02 7.75
C ASN A 121 22.80 -10.46 8.23
N PRO A 122 22.53 -11.46 7.39
CA PRO A 122 22.82 -12.84 7.73
C PRO A 122 24.32 -13.05 7.93
N VAL A 123 24.68 -13.69 9.04
CA VAL A 123 26.08 -13.83 9.46
C VAL A 123 26.90 -14.68 8.50
N ASP A 124 26.26 -15.67 7.87
CA ASP A 124 26.90 -16.66 7.00
C ASP A 124 26.60 -16.45 5.51
N ALA A 125 26.23 -15.24 5.10
CA ALA A 125 25.85 -14.89 3.73
C ALA A 125 26.85 -15.37 2.65
N GLY A 126 28.16 -15.32 2.94
CA GLY A 126 29.22 -15.77 2.03
C GLY A 126 29.24 -17.29 1.78
N SER A 127 28.64 -18.08 2.66
CA SER A 127 28.61 -19.55 2.60
C SER A 127 27.31 -20.11 1.99
N ASP A 128 26.35 -19.24 1.67
CA ASP A 128 25.07 -19.62 1.08
C ASP A 128 25.30 -20.30 -0.28
N LYS A 129 24.79 -21.54 -0.40
CA LYS A 129 24.96 -22.38 -1.59
C LYS A 129 23.94 -22.10 -2.69
N LEU A 130 22.81 -21.48 -2.35
CA LEU A 130 21.74 -21.12 -3.27
C LEU A 130 22.01 -19.75 -3.91
N ALA A 131 22.56 -18.81 -3.14
CA ALA A 131 22.78 -17.45 -3.56
C ALA A 131 23.84 -17.33 -4.67
N SER A 132 23.47 -16.60 -5.72
CA SER A 132 24.44 -16.10 -6.72
C SER A 132 25.39 -15.07 -6.07
N PRO A 133 26.54 -14.73 -6.69
CA PRO A 133 27.42 -13.68 -6.15
C PRO A 133 26.68 -12.37 -5.84
N LEU A 134 25.75 -11.96 -6.72
CA LEU A 134 24.92 -10.78 -6.51
C LEU A 134 24.08 -10.90 -5.23
N TYR A 135 23.36 -12.02 -5.04
CA TYR A 135 22.51 -12.20 -3.87
C TYR A 135 23.31 -12.35 -2.56
N ARG A 136 24.52 -12.91 -2.60
CA ARG A 136 25.43 -12.90 -1.44
C ARG A 136 25.83 -11.49 -1.03
N SER A 137 26.09 -10.62 -2.01
CA SER A 137 26.38 -9.22 -1.75
C SER A 137 25.16 -8.45 -1.24
N GLU A 138 23.96 -8.72 -1.76
CA GLU A 138 22.72 -8.15 -1.23
C GLU A 138 22.44 -8.59 0.22
N MET A 139 22.70 -9.86 0.56
CA MET A 139 22.63 -10.34 1.95
C MET A 139 23.60 -9.61 2.88
N SER A 140 24.74 -9.18 2.36
CA SER A 140 25.76 -8.42 3.10
C SER A 140 25.51 -6.90 3.12
N SER A 141 24.44 -6.43 2.48
CA SER A 141 24.12 -5.00 2.33
C SER A 141 23.07 -4.51 3.33
N GLN A 142 23.24 -3.27 3.81
CA GLN A 142 22.25 -2.55 4.61
C GLN A 142 21.28 -1.76 3.73
N LEU A 143 21.71 -1.32 2.54
CA LEU A 143 20.90 -0.56 1.60
C LEU A 143 21.00 -1.14 0.19
N LEU A 144 19.86 -1.21 -0.51
CA LEU A 144 19.81 -1.47 -1.95
C LEU A 144 19.17 -0.26 -2.64
N LEU A 145 19.87 0.32 -3.61
CA LEU A 145 19.45 1.55 -4.30
C LEU A 145 19.03 1.19 -5.71
N ASN A 146 17.88 1.69 -6.15
CA ASN A 146 17.54 1.76 -7.57
C ASN A 146 17.71 3.20 -8.04
N TYR A 147 18.26 3.40 -9.22
CA TYR A 147 18.40 4.71 -9.85
C TYR A 147 18.11 4.64 -11.34
N TYR A 148 17.73 5.77 -11.92
CA TYR A 148 17.47 5.89 -13.35
C TYR A 148 18.68 6.46 -14.09
N ASN A 149 18.85 6.13 -15.37
CA ASN A 149 19.69 6.93 -16.28
C ASN A 149 18.85 7.97 -17.04
N ASP A 150 19.51 8.73 -17.92
CA ASP A 150 18.89 9.71 -18.83
C ASP A 150 17.78 9.15 -19.73
N LYS A 151 17.78 7.83 -19.98
CA LYS A 151 16.76 7.10 -20.75
C LYS A 151 15.67 6.47 -19.89
N GLY A 152 15.70 6.66 -18.57
CA GLY A 152 14.73 6.09 -17.64
C GLY A 152 14.88 4.59 -17.42
N GLN A 153 16.06 4.03 -17.73
CA GLN A 153 16.40 2.64 -17.43
C GLN A 153 16.83 2.52 -15.98
N VAL A 154 16.35 1.48 -15.29
CA VAL A 154 16.66 1.24 -13.88
C VAL A 154 17.95 0.46 -13.74
N TYR A 155 18.83 0.94 -12.87
CA TYR A 155 20.05 0.29 -12.43
C TYR A 155 20.04 0.15 -10.91
N ARG A 156 20.85 -0.77 -10.39
CA ARG A 156 20.89 -1.12 -8.96
C ARG A 156 22.29 -1.02 -8.40
N PHE A 157 22.40 -0.47 -7.18
CA PHE A 157 23.59 -0.58 -6.32
C PHE A 157 23.25 -1.26 -5.00
N ASN A 158 24.25 -1.88 -4.38
CA ASN A 158 24.14 -2.47 -3.05
C ASN A 158 25.24 -1.92 -2.13
N SER A 159 24.93 -1.66 -0.86
CA SER A 159 25.89 -0.98 0.04
C SER A 159 27.15 -1.79 0.30
N PHE A 160 27.11 -3.12 0.13
CA PHE A 160 28.28 -3.96 0.31
C PHE A 160 29.31 -3.79 -0.83
N ASP A 161 28.96 -4.13 -2.07
CA ASP A 161 29.86 -4.07 -3.22
C ASP A 161 30.20 -2.62 -3.58
N ASP A 162 29.21 -1.73 -3.53
CA ASP A 162 29.32 -0.39 -4.09
C ASP A 162 29.80 0.67 -3.11
N SER A 163 29.87 0.34 -1.82
CA SER A 163 30.33 1.26 -0.78
C SER A 163 31.33 0.61 0.17
N VAL A 164 30.94 -0.43 0.90
CA VAL A 164 31.75 -1.04 1.97
C VAL A 164 33.04 -1.67 1.44
N GLN A 165 32.96 -2.54 0.42
CA GLN A 165 34.15 -3.16 -0.20
C GLN A 165 35.11 -2.13 -0.80
N LYS A 166 34.57 -1.00 -1.27
CA LYS A 166 35.33 0.13 -1.82
C LYS A 166 35.83 1.11 -0.75
N LYS A 167 35.55 0.86 0.54
CA LYS A 167 35.86 1.76 1.68
C LYS A 167 35.27 3.17 1.51
N GLN A 168 34.11 3.25 0.87
CA GLN A 168 33.40 4.50 0.57
C GLN A 168 32.26 4.78 1.57
N PHE A 169 32.51 4.51 2.85
CA PHE A 169 31.56 4.79 3.92
C PHE A 169 32.28 5.42 5.12
N ALA A 170 31.54 6.19 5.91
CA ALA A 170 32.05 6.78 7.14
C ALA A 170 31.08 6.47 8.28
N ILE A 171 31.62 6.03 9.42
CA ILE A 171 30.84 5.77 10.65
C ILE A 171 31.21 6.83 11.67
N ASN A 172 30.21 7.56 12.15
CA ASN A 172 30.31 8.49 13.26
C ASN A 172 29.36 8.05 14.37
N VAL A 173 29.86 7.93 15.60
CA VAL A 173 29.01 7.62 16.76
C VAL A 173 28.90 8.87 17.60
N LYS A 174 27.68 9.33 17.82
CA LYS A 174 27.40 10.55 18.58
C LYS A 174 26.12 10.36 19.38
N ASP A 175 26.16 10.74 20.66
CA ASP A 175 25.01 10.72 21.56
C ASP A 175 24.29 9.34 21.62
N GLY A 176 25.05 8.25 21.50
CA GLY A 176 24.54 6.88 21.50
C GLY A 176 23.91 6.41 20.16
N ALA A 177 23.87 7.27 19.14
CA ALA A 177 23.44 6.94 17.79
C ALA A 177 24.63 6.69 16.85
N VAL A 178 24.49 5.71 15.95
CA VAL A 178 25.47 5.41 14.90
C VAL A 178 25.01 6.03 13.60
N ASN A 179 25.75 7.02 13.12
CA ASN A 179 25.55 7.66 11.83
C ASN A 179 26.49 7.05 10.79
N VAL A 180 25.96 6.32 9.81
CA VAL A 180 26.71 5.75 8.69
C VAL A 180 26.38 6.52 7.42
N THR A 181 27.37 7.15 6.82
CA THR A 181 27.23 7.79 5.50
C THR A 181 27.79 6.87 4.43
N TYR A 182 26.92 6.30 3.61
CA TYR A 182 27.30 5.47 2.46
C TYR A 182 27.48 6.33 1.22
N GLN A 183 28.60 6.18 0.52
CA GLN A 183 28.81 6.74 -0.80
C GLN A 183 28.80 5.60 -1.83
N PHE A 184 28.05 5.79 -2.91
CA PHE A 184 27.89 4.84 -4.00
C PHE A 184 28.35 5.46 -5.32
N GLY A 185 28.66 4.60 -6.29
CA GLY A 185 29.22 5.01 -7.57
C GLY A 185 30.73 4.93 -7.56
N LYS A 186 31.37 5.63 -8.50
CA LYS A 186 32.82 5.63 -8.60
C LYS A 186 33.40 6.23 -7.32
N ALA A 187 34.31 5.52 -6.67
CA ALA A 187 35.27 6.17 -5.79
C ALA A 187 35.89 7.33 -6.55
N ALA A 188 36.28 8.41 -5.89
CA ALA A 188 37.22 9.37 -6.46
C ALA A 188 38.57 8.65 -6.67
N GLY A 189 38.63 7.75 -7.66
CA GLY A 189 39.87 7.20 -8.17
C GLY A 189 40.60 8.32 -8.88
N ASN A 190 41.92 8.23 -8.96
CA ASN A 190 42.77 9.25 -9.57
C ASN A 190 42.58 9.32 -11.10
N THR A 191 41.43 8.98 -11.69
CA THR A 191 41.22 9.01 -13.15
C THR A 191 41.30 10.41 -13.73
N ASP A 192 41.17 11.45 -12.90
CA ASP A 192 41.36 12.84 -13.28
C ASP A 192 42.81 13.14 -13.72
N ILE A 193 43.74 12.23 -13.44
CA ILE A 193 45.12 12.24 -13.95
C ILE A 193 45.21 11.89 -15.44
N ILE A 194 44.18 11.28 -16.03
CA ILE A 194 44.18 10.81 -17.42
C ILE A 194 43.81 11.99 -18.33
N PRO A 195 44.74 12.55 -19.13
CA PRO A 195 44.38 13.58 -20.10
C PRO A 195 43.48 12.96 -21.19
N ALA A 196 42.37 13.62 -21.49
CA ALA A 196 41.53 13.30 -22.64
C ALA A 196 42.31 13.55 -23.94
N VAL A 197 43.12 14.62 -23.97
CA VAL A 197 44.01 14.98 -25.07
C VAL A 197 45.34 15.49 -24.52
N ILE A 198 46.45 15.03 -25.10
CA ILE A 198 47.81 15.48 -24.75
C ILE A 198 48.69 15.58 -25.99
N GLY A 199 49.46 16.67 -26.10
CA GLY A 199 50.41 16.88 -27.20
C GLY A 199 51.50 15.81 -27.25
N LYS A 200 51.90 15.40 -28.46
CA LYS A 200 52.86 14.31 -28.69
C LYS A 200 54.10 14.40 -27.81
N GLN A 201 54.74 15.57 -27.81
CA GLN A 201 56.00 15.78 -27.10
C GLN A 201 55.82 15.65 -25.58
N ARG A 202 54.71 16.16 -25.02
CA ARG A 202 54.42 16.00 -23.59
C ARG A 202 54.04 14.58 -23.23
N PHE A 203 53.33 13.86 -24.09
CA PHE A 203 53.04 12.44 -23.88
C PHE A 203 54.34 11.61 -23.82
N GLU A 204 55.27 11.89 -24.72
CA GLU A 204 56.57 11.21 -24.77
C GLU A 204 57.45 11.58 -23.55
N ASP A 205 57.58 12.86 -23.22
CA ASP A 205 58.52 13.35 -22.20
C ASP A 205 58.01 13.24 -20.75
N ALA A 206 56.72 13.53 -20.54
CA ALA A 206 56.13 13.61 -19.20
C ALA A 206 55.50 12.29 -18.74
N ILE A 207 55.16 11.39 -19.68
CA ILE A 207 54.57 10.09 -19.37
C ILE A 207 55.53 8.97 -19.79
N LEU A 208 55.75 8.75 -21.09
CA LEU A 208 56.46 7.55 -21.55
C LEU A 208 57.90 7.49 -21.06
N ALA A 209 58.65 8.59 -21.09
CA ALA A 209 60.04 8.65 -20.64
C ALA A 209 60.22 8.46 -19.12
N LYS A 210 59.12 8.53 -18.34
CA LYS A 210 59.12 8.38 -16.88
C LYS A 210 58.68 6.99 -16.42
N LEU A 211 58.17 6.15 -17.32
CA LEU A 211 57.79 4.78 -17.02
C LEU A 211 59.02 3.86 -16.99
N LYS A 212 59.07 2.96 -15.99
CA LYS A 212 60.28 2.20 -15.64
C LYS A 212 60.67 1.10 -16.65
N ASP A 213 59.72 0.55 -17.39
CA ASP A 213 59.95 -0.57 -18.30
C ASP A 213 59.24 -0.39 -19.67
N ASP A 214 59.61 -1.24 -20.63
CA ASP A 214 59.08 -1.24 -21.99
C ASP A 214 57.62 -1.72 -22.07
N ASP A 215 57.18 -2.56 -21.14
CA ASP A 215 55.82 -3.11 -21.15
C ASP A 215 54.81 -2.05 -20.72
N ALA A 216 55.08 -1.34 -19.61
CA ALA A 216 54.30 -0.20 -19.15
C ALA A 216 54.16 0.87 -20.24
N ARG A 217 55.24 1.17 -20.97
CA ARG A 217 55.19 2.12 -22.11
C ARG A 217 54.27 1.64 -23.23
N LYS A 218 54.29 0.36 -23.57
CA LYS A 218 53.40 -0.23 -24.58
C LYS A 218 51.94 -0.23 -24.12
N GLN A 219 51.70 -0.61 -22.87
CA GLN A 219 50.35 -0.61 -22.26
C GLN A 219 49.75 0.80 -22.25
N VAL A 220 50.51 1.81 -21.80
CA VAL A 220 50.06 3.21 -21.80
C VAL A 220 49.84 3.70 -23.24
N THR A 221 50.78 3.48 -24.15
CA THR A 221 50.65 3.93 -25.56
C THR A 221 49.43 3.30 -26.23
N TYR A 222 49.15 2.02 -25.99
CA TYR A 222 48.01 1.32 -26.56
C TYR A 222 46.66 1.92 -26.14
N LYS A 223 46.59 2.49 -24.93
CA LYS A 223 45.39 3.13 -24.37
C LYS A 223 45.13 4.52 -24.95
N TYR A 224 46.04 5.07 -25.76
CA TYR A 224 45.86 6.31 -26.51
C TYR A 224 45.77 6.04 -28.03
N ARG A 225 45.16 6.99 -28.75
CA ARG A 225 45.11 7.06 -30.20
C ARG A 225 45.88 8.29 -30.64
N TYR A 226 46.90 8.09 -31.47
CA TYR A 226 47.66 9.19 -32.03
C TYR A 226 46.95 9.80 -33.25
N ASN A 227 46.87 11.12 -33.30
CA ASN A 227 46.42 11.88 -34.46
C ASN A 227 47.62 12.58 -35.11
N GLU A 228 48.01 12.13 -36.30
CA GLU A 228 49.17 12.65 -37.04
C GLU A 228 49.00 14.10 -37.50
N GLU A 229 47.79 14.51 -37.92
CA GLU A 229 47.56 15.87 -38.42
C GLU A 229 47.64 16.92 -37.31
N LYS A 230 47.15 16.56 -36.12
CA LYS A 230 47.10 17.46 -34.95
C LYS A 230 48.29 17.29 -34.00
N GLN A 231 49.12 16.27 -34.18
CA GLN A 231 50.25 15.92 -33.31
C GLN A 231 49.85 15.76 -31.83
N VAL A 232 48.70 15.13 -31.57
CA VAL A 232 48.16 14.87 -30.23
C VAL A 232 47.78 13.40 -30.05
N TYR A 233 47.82 12.92 -28.81
CA TYR A 233 47.25 11.65 -28.39
C TYR A 233 45.91 11.90 -27.71
N THR A 234 44.88 11.14 -28.09
CA THR A 234 43.58 11.13 -27.41
C THR A 234 43.37 9.80 -26.69
N VAL A 235 42.84 9.83 -25.48
CA VAL A 235 42.55 8.58 -24.76
C VAL A 235 41.50 7.76 -25.53
N ARG A 236 41.68 6.45 -25.59
CA ARG A 236 40.66 5.56 -26.18
C ARG A 236 39.47 5.44 -25.24
N ASN A 237 38.36 4.90 -25.74
CA ASN A 237 37.28 4.47 -24.86
C ASN A 237 37.74 3.22 -24.08
N LEU A 238 37.81 3.31 -22.76
CA LEU A 238 38.36 2.28 -21.86
C LEU A 238 37.33 1.89 -20.80
N GLN A 239 37.31 0.61 -20.43
CA GLN A 239 36.56 0.13 -19.25
C GLN A 239 37.20 0.68 -17.96
N ASP A 240 36.42 0.78 -16.88
CA ASP A 240 36.86 1.47 -15.65
C ASP A 240 38.07 0.82 -14.96
N ASN A 241 38.14 -0.51 -14.94
CA ASN A 241 39.33 -1.23 -14.47
C ASN A 241 40.59 -0.87 -15.28
N VAL A 242 40.45 -0.68 -16.60
CA VAL A 242 41.55 -0.30 -17.50
C VAL A 242 41.93 1.18 -17.32
N LYS A 243 40.96 2.06 -16.99
CA LYS A 243 41.20 3.45 -16.62
C LYS A 243 41.96 3.55 -15.30
N GLN A 244 41.61 2.78 -14.28
CA GLN A 244 42.35 2.77 -13.01
C GLN A 244 43.79 2.29 -13.21
N GLU A 245 43.98 1.20 -13.95
CA GLU A 245 45.32 0.71 -14.29
C GLU A 245 46.13 1.78 -15.07
N LEU A 246 45.48 2.52 -15.99
CA LEU A 246 46.13 3.65 -16.67
C LEU A 246 46.49 4.77 -15.69
N ALA A 247 45.58 5.14 -14.78
CA ALA A 247 45.81 6.15 -13.76
C ALA A 247 46.99 5.77 -12.85
N ASP A 248 47.14 4.49 -12.50
CA ASP A 248 48.28 3.97 -11.73
C ASP A 248 49.59 4.13 -12.50
N TYR A 249 49.63 3.80 -13.81
CA TYR A 249 50.81 4.05 -14.63
C TYR A 249 51.16 5.54 -14.70
N LEU A 250 50.18 6.42 -14.92
CA LEU A 250 50.39 7.86 -14.97
C LEU A 250 50.88 8.42 -13.62
N THR A 251 50.33 7.93 -12.52
CA THR A 251 50.77 8.28 -11.16
C THR A 251 52.22 7.84 -10.94
N SER A 252 52.58 6.62 -11.38
CA SER A 252 53.94 6.09 -11.28
C SER A 252 54.96 6.86 -12.12
N ALA A 253 54.52 7.48 -13.22
CA ALA A 253 55.30 8.39 -14.05
C ALA A 253 55.47 9.79 -13.42
N GLY A 254 54.81 10.07 -12.29
CA GLY A 254 54.82 11.37 -11.63
C GLY A 254 53.93 12.42 -12.32
N TYR A 255 53.05 11.99 -13.22
CA TYR A 255 52.05 12.84 -13.86
C TYR A 255 50.96 13.21 -12.83
N THR A 256 50.25 14.33 -12.99
CA THR A 256 49.25 14.79 -12.01
C THR A 256 47.95 15.25 -12.67
N ALA A 257 46.85 15.31 -11.90
CA ALA A 257 45.58 15.86 -12.39
C ALA A 257 45.70 17.32 -12.88
N LYS A 258 46.65 18.10 -12.33
CA LYS A 258 46.95 19.46 -12.82
C LYS A 258 47.61 19.44 -14.20
N ASP A 259 48.47 18.45 -14.45
CA ASP A 259 49.08 18.24 -15.77
C ASP A 259 48.02 17.83 -16.79
N ALA A 260 47.13 16.89 -16.42
CA ALA A 260 46.02 16.46 -17.26
C ALA A 260 45.10 17.64 -17.65
N ALA A 261 44.71 18.46 -16.67
CA ALA A 261 43.87 19.64 -16.90
C ALA A 261 44.58 20.68 -17.80
N LYS A 262 45.89 20.87 -17.64
CA LYS A 262 46.69 21.76 -18.50
C LYS A 262 46.75 21.22 -19.92
N ASP A 263 47.04 19.93 -20.10
CA ASP A 263 47.21 19.32 -21.41
C ASP A 263 45.89 19.26 -22.19
N ASN A 264 44.77 18.97 -21.51
CA ASN A 264 43.44 19.07 -22.12
C ASN A 264 43.17 20.49 -22.64
N LYS A 265 43.44 21.51 -21.82
CA LYS A 265 43.22 22.92 -22.19
C LYS A 265 44.11 23.38 -23.35
N GLU A 266 45.38 23.02 -23.35
CA GLU A 266 46.36 23.44 -24.38
C GLU A 266 46.13 22.75 -25.73
N ASN A 267 45.55 21.54 -25.74
CA ASN A 267 45.39 20.74 -26.96
C ASN A 267 43.96 20.74 -27.52
N GLY A 268 43.15 21.72 -27.13
CA GLY A 268 41.77 21.86 -27.62
C GLY A 268 40.85 20.72 -27.18
N GLY A 269 41.23 19.98 -26.12
CA GLY A 269 40.31 19.12 -25.40
C GLY A 269 39.25 20.02 -24.81
N SER A 270 38.04 19.95 -25.33
CA SER A 270 36.94 20.69 -24.73
C SER A 270 36.79 20.16 -23.30
N SER A 271 36.68 21.08 -22.34
CA SER A 271 36.21 20.75 -20.98
C SER A 271 34.74 20.30 -20.98
N GLU A 272 34.14 20.19 -22.18
CA GLU A 272 32.74 19.92 -22.46
C GLU A 272 32.54 18.60 -23.26
N GLU A 273 33.61 17.93 -23.70
CA GLU A 273 33.56 16.51 -24.10
C GLU A 273 33.53 15.67 -22.83
N ALA A 274 32.37 15.77 -22.16
CA ALA A 274 31.84 14.91 -21.13
C ALA A 274 32.89 14.35 -20.16
N ALA A 275 33.07 15.03 -19.04
CA ALA A 275 32.93 14.26 -17.81
C ALA A 275 31.53 13.63 -17.91
N GLU A 276 31.46 12.38 -18.42
CA GLU A 276 30.22 11.62 -18.44
C GLU A 276 29.68 11.74 -17.02
N ALA A 277 28.48 12.32 -16.89
CA ALA A 277 27.84 12.40 -15.60
C ALA A 277 27.89 10.98 -15.01
N GLU A 278 28.45 10.83 -13.82
CA GLU A 278 28.57 9.54 -13.18
C GLU A 278 27.43 9.37 -12.19
N ALA A 279 26.95 8.14 -12.05
CA ALA A 279 25.97 7.76 -11.05
C ALA A 279 26.66 7.76 -9.67
N GLN A 280 26.52 8.86 -8.94
CA GLN A 280 27.08 9.05 -7.60
C GLN A 280 25.97 9.36 -6.61
N PHE A 281 25.99 8.69 -5.45
CA PHE A 281 24.97 8.84 -4.41
C PHE A 281 25.62 8.95 -3.04
N THR A 282 25.05 9.75 -2.15
CA THR A 282 25.40 9.79 -0.72
C THR A 282 24.13 9.58 0.09
N ILE A 283 24.08 8.48 0.86
CA ILE A 283 22.94 8.12 1.70
C ILE A 283 23.39 8.08 3.17
N PRO A 284 22.99 9.06 3.99
CA PRO A 284 23.20 9.01 5.44
C PRO A 284 22.11 8.17 6.11
N VAL A 285 22.53 7.26 7.01
CA VAL A 285 21.66 6.42 7.81
C VAL A 285 22.04 6.57 9.28
N GLU A 286 21.07 6.87 10.13
CA GLU A 286 21.23 6.86 11.58
C GLU A 286 20.58 5.59 12.17
N TYR A 287 21.30 4.94 13.08
CA TYR A 287 20.85 3.81 13.89
C TYR A 287 20.87 4.21 15.37
N ALA A 288 19.72 4.14 16.04
CA ALA A 288 19.58 4.56 17.44
C ALA A 288 18.66 3.63 18.24
N LEU A 289 18.79 3.68 19.56
CA LEU A 289 17.84 3.07 20.49
C LEU A 289 16.91 4.15 21.04
N ASP A 290 15.62 3.82 21.15
CA ASP A 290 14.59 4.67 21.74
C ASP A 290 13.77 3.81 22.70
N GLY A 291 14.10 3.88 23.99
CA GLY A 291 13.52 3.01 25.02
C GLY A 291 13.81 1.52 24.75
N ASP A 292 12.76 0.75 24.54
CA ASP A 292 12.80 -0.68 24.25
C ASP A 292 12.72 -1.00 22.74
N GLN A 293 12.94 0.01 21.88
CA GLN A 293 12.85 -0.11 20.43
C GLN A 293 14.12 0.34 19.71
N PHE A 294 14.32 -0.21 18.51
CA PHE A 294 15.42 0.15 17.61
C PHE A 294 14.90 1.03 16.47
N VAL A 295 15.60 2.12 16.16
CA VAL A 295 15.16 3.11 15.17
C VAL A 295 16.23 3.32 14.10
N VAL A 296 15.78 3.37 12.85
CA VAL A 296 16.60 3.60 11.66
C VAL A 296 16.05 4.81 10.92
N THR A 297 16.90 5.81 10.68
CA THR A 297 16.49 7.06 10.02
C THR A 297 17.37 7.34 8.80
N ILE A 298 16.76 7.67 7.66
CA ILE A 298 17.44 8.30 6.52
C ILE A 298 17.00 9.76 6.47
N HIS A 299 17.94 10.68 6.62
CA HIS A 299 17.66 12.10 6.53
C HIS A 299 17.56 12.53 5.06
N GLY A 300 16.33 12.62 4.54
CA GLY A 300 16.07 12.85 3.11
C GLY A 300 16.76 14.11 2.55
N LYS A 301 16.83 15.18 3.33
CA LYS A 301 17.53 16.44 2.98
C LYS A 301 19.04 16.27 2.77
N ASP A 302 19.64 15.27 3.39
CA ASP A 302 21.07 15.00 3.36
C ASP A 302 21.44 13.93 2.32
N VAL A 303 20.42 13.31 1.69
CA VAL A 303 20.58 12.43 0.53
C VAL A 303 21.01 13.25 -0.67
N LYS A 304 22.11 12.84 -1.32
CA LYS A 304 22.64 13.50 -2.51
C LYS A 304 22.74 12.53 -3.66
N TYR A 305 22.36 12.97 -4.85
CA TYR A 305 22.51 12.22 -6.08
C TYR A 305 22.69 13.19 -7.26
N ASN A 306 23.25 12.68 -8.36
CA ASN A 306 23.37 13.43 -9.60
C ASN A 306 22.00 13.51 -10.30
N GLU A 307 21.53 14.71 -10.70
CA GLU A 307 20.24 14.85 -11.39
C GLU A 307 20.17 14.08 -12.73
N ALA A 308 21.32 13.81 -13.37
CA ALA A 308 21.38 12.94 -14.54
C ALA A 308 21.13 11.46 -14.22
N PHE A 309 21.24 11.09 -12.93
CA PHE A 309 20.96 9.75 -12.40
C PHE A 309 20.02 9.83 -11.19
N PRO A 310 18.73 10.14 -11.39
CA PRO A 310 17.81 10.30 -10.28
C PRO A 310 17.71 9.04 -9.41
N LEU A 311 17.75 9.20 -8.09
CA LEU A 311 17.55 8.11 -7.14
C LEU A 311 16.07 7.68 -7.16
N ALA A 312 15.80 6.48 -7.68
CA ALA A 312 14.45 5.95 -7.81
C ALA A 312 13.90 5.49 -6.45
N SER A 313 14.61 4.59 -5.78
CA SER A 313 14.20 4.05 -4.48
C SER A 313 15.38 3.59 -3.63
N VAL A 314 15.14 3.51 -2.32
CA VAL A 314 16.06 2.90 -1.35
C VAL A 314 15.31 1.82 -0.58
N GLN A 315 15.78 0.58 -0.69
CA GLN A 315 15.35 -0.54 0.14
C GLN A 315 16.28 -0.62 1.36
N VAL A 316 15.68 -0.57 2.55
CA VAL A 316 16.39 -0.42 3.82
C VAL A 316 16.38 -1.72 4.58
N LEU A 317 17.57 -2.19 4.98
CA LEU A 317 17.77 -3.35 5.84
C LEU A 317 17.00 -4.59 5.38
N LYS A 318 17.14 -4.97 4.09
CA LYS A 318 16.42 -6.09 3.46
C LYS A 318 16.37 -7.36 4.33
N HIS A 319 17.45 -7.64 5.05
CA HIS A 319 17.63 -8.87 5.83
C HIS A 319 17.71 -8.66 7.34
N PHE A 320 17.25 -7.52 7.87
CA PHE A 320 17.22 -7.34 9.33
C PHE A 320 16.31 -8.37 9.97
N GLY A 321 16.88 -9.19 10.85
CA GLY A 321 16.16 -10.29 11.50
C GLY A 321 15.71 -11.42 10.58
N ALA A 322 16.31 -11.56 9.38
CA ALA A 322 15.95 -12.61 8.43
C ALA A 322 16.12 -14.03 9.03
N ALA A 323 15.19 -14.92 8.70
CA ALA A 323 15.16 -16.28 9.19
C ALA A 323 15.69 -17.26 8.13
N ASP A 324 16.66 -18.10 8.49
CA ASP A 324 17.20 -19.13 7.60
C ASP A 324 16.20 -20.27 7.34
N ASP A 325 16.61 -21.23 6.52
CA ASP A 325 15.80 -22.37 6.12
C ASP A 325 15.59 -23.43 7.22
N LYS A 326 16.16 -23.22 8.42
CA LYS A 326 16.05 -24.12 9.59
C LYS A 326 15.10 -23.58 10.66
N LYS A 327 14.76 -22.29 10.60
CA LYS A 327 13.85 -21.65 11.56
C LYS A 327 12.38 -21.83 11.15
N ASP A 328 11.53 -22.06 12.13
CA ASP A 328 10.08 -22.16 11.95
C ASP A 328 9.39 -20.84 12.28
N GLY A 329 8.20 -20.59 11.72
CA GLY A 329 7.43 -19.38 12.02
C GLY A 329 6.71 -18.83 10.80
N TYR A 330 6.63 -17.50 10.72
CA TYR A 330 6.01 -16.81 9.59
C TYR A 330 6.46 -15.35 9.44
N ILE A 331 6.29 -14.83 8.25
CA ILE A 331 6.29 -13.39 7.96
C ILE A 331 4.85 -12.89 8.09
N PHE A 332 4.65 -11.79 8.80
CA PHE A 332 3.42 -11.02 8.80
C PHE A 332 3.52 -9.89 7.77
N VAL A 333 2.50 -9.80 6.90
CA VAL A 333 2.31 -8.68 5.96
C VAL A 333 0.94 -8.03 6.19
N PRO A 334 0.83 -6.70 6.12
CA PRO A 334 -0.42 -5.96 6.38
C PRO A 334 -1.35 -5.95 5.15
N ASP A 335 -1.49 -7.12 4.51
CA ASP A 335 -2.35 -7.33 3.35
C ASP A 335 -3.82 -7.32 3.77
N GLY A 336 -4.55 -6.25 3.46
CA GLY A 336 -5.94 -6.09 3.89
C GLY A 336 -6.07 -6.08 5.41
N SER A 337 -6.77 -7.07 5.99
CA SER A 337 -6.85 -7.26 7.45
C SER A 337 -5.54 -7.75 8.06
N GLY A 338 -4.64 -8.29 7.24
CA GLY A 338 -3.40 -8.95 7.62
C GLY A 338 -3.31 -10.37 7.02
N ALA A 339 -2.10 -10.80 6.69
CA ALA A 339 -1.84 -12.16 6.22
C ALA A 339 -0.50 -12.69 6.73
N LEU A 340 -0.39 -14.02 6.83
CA LEU A 340 0.83 -14.72 7.18
C LEU A 340 1.40 -15.46 5.96
N ILE A 341 2.71 -15.40 5.80
CA ILE A 341 3.48 -16.23 4.89
C ILE A 341 4.34 -17.15 5.77
N ARG A 342 4.05 -18.45 5.80
CA ARG A 342 4.83 -19.42 6.57
C ARG A 342 6.27 -19.45 6.05
N LEU A 343 7.23 -19.47 6.98
CA LEU A 343 8.64 -19.58 6.59
C LEU A 343 8.83 -20.87 5.79
N ASN A 344 9.67 -20.81 4.75
CA ASN A 344 10.07 -21.99 3.98
C ASN A 344 8.90 -22.74 3.33
N ASN A 345 7.77 -22.07 3.01
CA ASN A 345 6.55 -22.71 2.49
C ASN A 345 6.66 -23.31 1.07
N LYS A 346 7.84 -23.20 0.42
CA LYS A 346 8.17 -23.77 -0.90
C LYS A 346 7.35 -23.23 -2.08
N LYS A 347 6.61 -22.13 -1.91
CA LYS A 347 5.84 -21.47 -2.98
C LYS A 347 6.73 -20.65 -3.93
N LEU A 348 7.81 -21.26 -4.44
CA LEU A 348 8.85 -20.62 -5.25
C LEU A 348 8.35 -20.14 -6.62
N THR A 349 7.17 -20.56 -7.07
CA THR A 349 6.54 -20.08 -8.31
C THR A 349 5.56 -18.93 -8.09
N ALA A 350 5.18 -18.63 -6.85
CA ALA A 350 4.38 -17.46 -6.53
C ALA A 350 5.23 -16.19 -6.64
N GLU A 351 4.63 -15.07 -7.02
CA GLU A 351 5.31 -13.78 -6.98
C GLU A 351 5.64 -13.39 -5.52
N PRO A 352 6.84 -12.81 -5.26
CA PRO A 352 7.14 -12.20 -3.98
C PRO A 352 6.08 -11.18 -3.60
N TYR A 353 5.84 -11.03 -2.30
CA TYR A 353 4.92 -10.01 -1.82
C TYR A 353 5.54 -8.62 -2.04
N ARG A 354 4.80 -7.74 -2.71
CA ARG A 354 5.12 -6.31 -2.82
C ARG A 354 3.83 -5.52 -2.89
N MET A 355 3.62 -4.60 -1.94
CA MET A 355 2.46 -3.71 -1.95
C MET A 355 2.82 -2.31 -1.43
N PRO A 356 2.37 -1.24 -2.11
CA PRO A 356 2.53 0.13 -1.61
C PRO A 356 1.63 0.36 -0.39
N VAL A 357 2.18 1.07 0.59
CA VAL A 357 1.44 1.56 1.75
C VAL A 357 0.45 2.63 1.28
N TYR A 358 -0.77 2.56 1.82
CA TYR A 358 -1.92 3.40 1.46
C TYR A 358 -2.39 3.27 0.00
N GLY A 359 -2.05 2.17 -0.67
CA GLY A 359 -2.49 1.88 -2.03
C GLY A 359 -1.70 2.64 -3.10
N GLU A 360 -2.24 2.65 -4.31
CA GLU A 360 -1.60 3.30 -5.47
C GLU A 360 -1.75 4.82 -5.43
N ASP A 361 -0.82 5.53 -6.06
CA ASP A 361 -0.93 6.98 -6.30
C ASP A 361 -1.73 7.23 -7.59
N GLY A 362 -2.89 7.87 -7.45
CA GLY A 362 -3.80 8.23 -8.54
C GLY A 362 -3.23 9.24 -9.53
N THR A 363 -2.01 9.75 -9.34
CA THR A 363 -1.31 10.60 -10.31
C THR A 363 -0.40 9.86 -11.29
N PHE A 364 -0.48 8.53 -11.33
CA PHE A 364 0.09 7.71 -12.41
C PHE A 364 -1.00 7.17 -13.34
N ASP A 365 -0.79 7.31 -14.66
CA ASP A 365 -1.77 6.85 -15.66
C ASP A 365 -1.64 5.35 -15.94
N VAL A 366 -2.33 4.54 -15.13
CA VAL A 366 -2.39 3.09 -15.27
C VAL A 366 -3.30 2.69 -16.43
N LYS A 367 -2.72 2.16 -17.51
CA LYS A 367 -3.44 1.78 -18.74
C LYS A 367 -4.24 0.48 -18.63
N GLU A 368 -3.71 -0.47 -17.88
CA GLU A 368 -4.28 -1.80 -17.69
C GLU A 368 -4.28 -2.14 -16.21
N ARG A 369 -5.37 -2.75 -15.73
CA ARG A 369 -5.52 -3.18 -14.34
C ARG A 369 -6.16 -4.54 -14.29
N VAL A 370 -5.32 -5.56 -14.16
CA VAL A 370 -5.74 -6.98 -14.12
C VAL A 370 -6.22 -7.38 -12.72
N LEU A 371 -5.68 -6.75 -11.68
CA LEU A 371 -6.01 -7.04 -10.28
C LEU A 371 -6.44 -5.76 -9.57
N THR A 372 -7.52 -5.85 -8.79
CA THR A 372 -7.90 -4.84 -7.80
C THR A 372 -7.60 -5.41 -6.43
N SER A 373 -6.80 -4.70 -5.65
CA SER A 373 -6.37 -5.15 -4.32
C SER A 373 -6.82 -4.19 -3.23
N THR A 374 -7.25 -4.73 -2.10
CA THR A 374 -7.39 -3.99 -0.85
C THR A 374 -6.03 -3.43 -0.46
N PRO A 375 -5.90 -2.12 -0.19
CA PRO A 375 -4.59 -1.51 0.07
C PRO A 375 -4.00 -1.96 1.41
N VAL A 376 -2.68 -1.84 1.54
CA VAL A 376 -2.00 -1.88 2.84
C VAL A 376 -2.41 -0.65 3.63
N ARG A 377 -3.22 -0.84 4.67
CA ARG A 377 -3.74 0.28 5.49
C ARG A 377 -2.87 0.65 6.67
N LEU A 378 -2.06 -0.29 7.16
CA LEU A 378 -1.18 -0.09 8.30
C LEU A 378 0.29 -0.15 7.84
N PRO A 379 1.11 0.86 8.17
CA PRO A 379 2.51 0.95 7.76
C PRO A 379 3.42 0.06 8.63
N VAL A 380 3.12 -1.23 8.69
CA VAL A 380 3.82 -2.20 9.56
C VAL A 380 4.10 -3.52 8.85
N PHE A 381 5.11 -4.25 9.29
CA PHE A 381 5.42 -5.60 8.81
C PHE A 381 6.14 -6.37 9.92
N GLY A 382 6.18 -7.70 9.87
CA GLY A 382 6.82 -8.44 10.96
C GLY A 382 7.29 -9.83 10.58
N MET A 383 8.09 -10.43 11.46
CA MET A 383 8.56 -11.81 11.33
C MET A 383 8.58 -12.47 12.69
N LYS A 384 8.02 -13.67 12.75
CA LYS A 384 8.19 -14.63 13.84
C LYS A 384 9.18 -15.69 13.39
N GLN A 385 10.20 -15.94 14.20
CA GLN A 385 11.13 -17.05 14.07
C GLN A 385 11.25 -17.78 15.41
N ASN A 386 10.83 -19.04 15.43
CA ASN A 386 10.69 -19.87 16.64
C ASN A 386 9.83 -19.16 17.70
N ASP A 387 10.42 -18.81 18.84
CA ASP A 387 9.83 -18.13 19.99
C ASP A 387 10.21 -16.64 20.07
N HIS A 388 10.73 -16.06 18.99
CA HIS A 388 11.11 -14.65 18.87
C HIS A 388 10.40 -13.97 17.72
N ALA A 389 10.06 -12.70 17.89
CA ALA A 389 9.41 -11.92 16.86
C ALA A 389 9.93 -10.48 16.81
N VAL A 390 9.89 -9.91 15.61
CA VAL A 390 10.18 -8.51 15.35
C VAL A 390 9.04 -7.89 14.54
N LEU A 391 8.62 -6.70 14.95
CA LEU A 391 7.66 -5.84 14.24
C LEU A 391 8.39 -4.58 13.76
N GLY A 392 8.41 -4.37 12.44
CA GLY A 392 8.80 -3.12 11.82
C GLY A 392 7.61 -2.17 11.66
N ILE A 393 7.78 -0.91 12.06
CA ILE A 393 6.83 0.20 11.94
C ILE A 393 7.48 1.29 11.10
N ILE A 394 6.82 1.69 10.01
CA ILE A 394 7.26 2.81 9.17
C ILE A 394 6.68 4.09 9.77
N GLU A 395 7.51 4.81 10.55
CA GLU A 395 7.13 6.01 11.29
C GLU A 395 7.15 7.28 10.42
N GLY A 396 8.05 7.33 9.42
CA GLY A 396 8.21 8.45 8.50
C GLY A 396 8.52 7.97 7.08
N GLY A 397 7.99 8.68 6.08
CA GLY A 397 8.06 8.27 4.67
C GLY A 397 7.08 7.14 4.30
N ASP A 398 6.06 6.91 5.13
CA ASP A 398 5.07 5.83 4.96
C ASP A 398 4.28 5.93 3.65
N ALA A 399 3.92 7.13 3.19
CA ALA A 399 3.24 7.29 1.88
C ALA A 399 4.15 6.97 0.68
N LEU A 400 5.47 6.93 0.88
CA LEU A 400 6.46 6.60 -0.15
C LEU A 400 6.86 5.11 -0.13
N ALA A 401 6.39 4.38 0.88
CA ALA A 401 6.86 3.05 1.18
C ALA A 401 6.09 1.95 0.43
N SER A 402 6.80 0.90 0.08
CA SER A 402 6.26 -0.41 -0.25
C SER A 402 6.81 -1.44 0.71
N ILE A 403 5.97 -2.40 1.12
CA ILE A 403 6.39 -3.53 1.94
C ILE A 403 6.70 -4.70 1.02
N LEU A 404 7.87 -5.29 1.21
CA LEU A 404 8.37 -6.41 0.42
C LEU A 404 8.57 -7.61 1.35
N ALA A 405 8.16 -8.80 0.90
CA ALA A 405 8.47 -10.05 1.58
C ALA A 405 8.71 -11.19 0.58
N ASP A 406 9.65 -12.06 0.92
CA ASP A 406 9.90 -13.29 0.17
C ASP A 406 10.37 -14.42 1.10
N ILE A 407 10.24 -15.65 0.59
CA ILE A 407 10.58 -16.88 1.29
C ILE A 407 11.99 -17.35 0.91
N SER A 408 12.57 -18.18 1.78
CA SER A 408 13.82 -18.87 1.45
C SER A 408 13.67 -19.78 0.22
N GLY A 409 14.80 -20.05 -0.44
CA GLY A 409 14.91 -21.02 -1.53
C GLY A 409 14.73 -20.43 -2.93
N ARG A 410 14.27 -19.18 -3.07
CA ARG A 410 14.11 -18.54 -4.39
C ARG A 410 15.43 -18.00 -4.92
N HIS A 411 16.10 -17.18 -4.12
CA HIS A 411 17.32 -16.46 -4.50
C HIS A 411 18.45 -16.64 -3.49
N ASP A 412 18.10 -16.92 -2.23
CA ASP A 412 18.99 -17.16 -1.10
C ASP A 412 18.29 -18.10 -0.10
N ALA A 413 18.98 -18.51 0.96
CA ALA A 413 18.46 -19.41 2.00
C ALA A 413 17.65 -18.69 3.09
N TYR A 414 17.21 -17.44 2.88
CA TYR A 414 16.59 -16.62 3.93
C TYR A 414 15.17 -16.17 3.57
N ASN A 415 14.31 -16.20 4.57
CA ASN A 415 13.02 -15.52 4.54
C ASN A 415 13.24 -14.07 4.98
N SER A 416 12.64 -13.11 4.27
CA SER A 416 12.89 -11.68 4.52
C SER A 416 11.64 -10.84 4.38
N VAL A 417 11.55 -9.78 5.19
CA VAL A 417 10.52 -8.75 5.11
C VAL A 417 11.11 -7.38 5.45
N ASN A 418 10.76 -6.35 4.67
CA ASN A 418 11.37 -5.02 4.77
C ASN A 418 10.54 -3.98 4.02
N ALA A 419 11.03 -2.73 4.03
CA ALA A 419 10.44 -1.61 3.31
C ALA A 419 11.38 -1.04 2.22
N GLU A 420 10.79 -0.67 1.09
CA GLU A 420 11.41 0.11 0.02
C GLU A 420 10.72 1.47 -0.08
N PHE A 421 11.49 2.56 -0.16
CA PHE A 421 10.97 3.92 -0.22
C PHE A 421 11.27 4.55 -1.58
N GLN A 422 10.24 5.04 -2.25
CA GLN A 422 10.38 5.78 -3.50
C GLN A 422 10.86 7.21 -3.21
N PHE A 423 11.96 7.63 -3.84
CA PHE A 423 12.49 8.98 -3.78
C PHE A 423 12.02 9.81 -4.97
N VAL A 424 12.40 9.39 -6.18
CA VAL A 424 12.03 10.06 -7.43
C VAL A 424 11.11 9.15 -8.23
N ALA A 425 9.90 9.62 -8.53
CA ALA A 425 9.01 8.97 -9.47
C ALA A 425 9.43 9.19 -10.94
N GLN A 426 9.12 8.21 -11.80
CA GLN A 426 9.28 8.28 -13.26
C GLN A 426 7.97 7.92 -13.98
N ASP A 427 7.77 8.54 -15.14
CA ASP A 427 6.78 8.16 -16.17
C ASP A 427 7.38 8.43 -17.55
N VAL A 428 6.68 8.10 -18.63
CA VAL A 428 7.12 8.33 -20.02
C VAL A 428 6.14 9.22 -20.76
N TYR A 429 6.66 10.26 -21.40
CA TYR A 429 5.88 11.09 -22.32
C TYR A 429 6.04 10.57 -23.75
N THR A 430 4.96 10.05 -24.33
CA THR A 430 4.95 9.52 -25.70
C THR A 430 4.42 10.55 -26.70
N LEU A 431 5.27 10.94 -27.65
CA LEU A 431 4.92 11.74 -28.82
C LEU A 431 4.64 10.84 -30.02
N THR A 432 3.40 10.88 -30.51
CA THR A 432 2.99 10.16 -31.72
C THR A 432 2.74 11.13 -32.87
N SER A 433 3.40 10.92 -34.00
CA SER A 433 3.19 11.65 -35.25
C SER A 433 3.01 10.65 -36.40
N GLY A 434 1.77 10.48 -36.87
CA GLY A 434 1.43 9.47 -37.87
C GLY A 434 1.67 8.05 -37.33
N THR A 435 2.53 7.28 -37.99
CA THR A 435 2.93 5.92 -37.57
C THR A 435 4.20 5.89 -36.70
N LYS A 436 4.84 7.04 -36.44
CA LYS A 436 6.04 7.12 -35.60
C LYS A 436 5.68 7.53 -34.18
N SER A 437 6.19 6.78 -33.22
CA SER A 437 6.09 7.07 -31.79
C SER A 437 7.49 7.22 -31.21
N SER A 438 7.69 8.22 -30.35
CA SER A 438 8.91 8.44 -29.57
C SER A 438 8.52 8.74 -28.13
N SER A 439 9.16 8.06 -27.18
CA SER A 439 8.92 8.25 -25.75
C SER A 439 10.13 8.87 -25.07
N VAL A 440 9.90 9.81 -24.16
CA VAL A 440 10.93 10.48 -23.35
C VAL A 440 10.60 10.27 -21.87
N PRO A 441 11.54 9.80 -21.03
CA PRO A 441 11.30 9.68 -19.60
C PRO A 441 11.10 11.05 -18.96
N MET A 442 10.19 11.11 -18.00
CA MET A 442 9.90 12.26 -17.17
C MET A 442 10.15 11.86 -15.73
N PHE A 443 10.83 12.72 -14.99
CA PHE A 443 11.18 12.48 -13.58
C PHE A 443 10.53 13.53 -12.69
N GLN A 444 10.15 13.13 -11.48
CA GLN A 444 9.73 14.05 -10.44
C GLN A 444 10.88 14.99 -10.08
N LYS A 445 10.59 16.30 -10.07
CA LYS A 445 11.61 17.33 -9.84
C LYS A 445 11.88 17.62 -8.36
N HIS A 446 10.85 17.47 -7.51
CA HIS A 446 10.92 17.80 -6.10
C HIS A 446 10.52 16.57 -5.28
N PRO A 447 11.46 15.65 -5.04
CA PRO A 447 11.24 14.53 -4.14
C PRO A 447 11.09 15.03 -2.70
N TYR A 448 10.52 14.18 -1.85
CA TYR A 448 10.39 14.46 -0.42
C TYR A 448 11.78 14.63 0.23
N GLN A 449 11.92 15.62 1.11
CA GLN A 449 13.18 15.94 1.79
C GLN A 449 13.17 15.68 3.30
N GLY A 450 12.04 15.23 3.86
CA GLY A 450 11.96 14.89 5.28
C GLY A 450 12.58 13.52 5.58
N ASP A 451 12.47 13.13 6.85
CA ASP A 451 13.06 11.88 7.33
C ASP A 451 12.22 10.67 6.89
N ILE A 452 12.90 9.65 6.41
CA ILE A 452 12.36 8.29 6.32
C ILE A 452 12.76 7.58 7.60
N LYS A 453 11.82 6.98 8.31
CA LYS A 453 12.08 6.38 9.62
C LYS A 453 11.39 5.03 9.78
N LEU A 454 12.17 4.03 10.18
CA LEU A 454 11.73 2.68 10.56
C LEU A 454 11.99 2.46 12.04
N ARG A 455 11.05 1.83 12.74
CA ARG A 455 11.12 1.49 14.15
C ARG A 455 10.84 0.00 14.32
N TYR A 456 11.65 -0.68 15.12
CA TYR A 456 11.56 -2.11 15.34
C TYR A 456 11.27 -2.40 16.81
N ALA A 457 10.19 -3.13 17.06
CA ALA A 457 9.83 -3.67 18.37
C ALA A 457 10.10 -5.17 18.40
N PHE A 458 10.63 -5.67 19.53
CA PHE A 458 11.01 -7.06 19.71
C PHE A 458 10.10 -7.73 20.74
N LEU A 459 9.65 -8.95 20.42
CA LEU A 459 8.75 -9.76 21.22
C LEU A 459 9.35 -11.17 21.41
N SER A 460 9.03 -11.82 22.52
CA SER A 460 9.56 -13.14 22.88
C SER A 460 8.51 -14.00 23.57
N GLY A 461 8.67 -15.33 23.51
CA GLY A 461 7.77 -16.27 24.17
C GLY A 461 6.36 -16.26 23.60
N ASP A 462 5.35 -16.24 24.47
CA ASP A 462 3.94 -16.29 24.08
C ASP A 462 3.50 -15.02 23.35
N ASP A 463 4.15 -13.88 23.62
CA ASP A 463 3.90 -12.61 22.91
C ASP A 463 4.55 -12.57 21.52
N ALA A 464 5.43 -13.54 21.19
CA ALA A 464 6.08 -13.62 19.87
C ALA A 464 5.13 -14.20 18.81
N ASP A 465 4.00 -13.54 18.59
CA ASP A 465 3.04 -13.88 17.55
C ASP A 465 2.39 -12.64 16.91
N TYR A 466 1.43 -12.83 16.00
CA TYR A 466 0.81 -11.71 15.28
C TYR A 466 -0.17 -10.92 16.17
N VAL A 467 -0.69 -11.53 17.25
CA VAL A 467 -1.54 -10.86 18.25
C VAL A 467 -0.66 -9.94 19.09
N GLY A 468 0.48 -10.43 19.57
CA GLY A 468 1.48 -9.63 20.27
C GLY A 468 2.04 -8.50 19.41
N MET A 469 2.36 -8.77 18.14
CA MET A 469 2.76 -7.73 17.19
C MET A 469 1.67 -6.65 17.02
N ALA A 470 0.40 -7.03 16.86
CA ALA A 470 -0.69 -6.07 16.76
C ALA A 470 -0.88 -5.27 18.05
N GLY A 471 -0.72 -5.91 19.22
CA GLY A 471 -0.69 -5.26 20.53
C GLY A 471 0.45 -4.23 20.64
N ALA A 472 1.67 -4.59 20.25
CA ALA A 472 2.80 -3.66 20.24
C ALA A 472 2.56 -2.46 19.31
N TYR A 473 1.92 -2.67 18.16
CA TYR A 473 1.54 -1.57 17.27
C TYR A 473 0.44 -0.67 17.88
N ARG A 474 -0.54 -1.27 18.57
CA ARG A 474 -1.57 -0.53 19.31
C ARG A 474 -0.96 0.37 20.37
N GLU A 475 -0.03 -0.14 21.18
CA GLU A 475 0.69 0.66 22.18
C GLU A 475 1.49 1.80 21.55
N TYR A 476 2.11 1.56 20.38
CA TYR A 476 2.76 2.62 19.61
C TYR A 476 1.76 3.71 19.18
N LEU A 477 0.58 3.34 18.67
CA LEU A 477 -0.45 4.30 18.26
C LEU A 477 -0.97 5.11 19.46
N ILE A 478 -1.21 4.45 20.61
CA ILE A 478 -1.62 5.10 21.85
C ILE A 478 -0.58 6.12 22.29
N ALA A 479 0.69 5.72 22.38
CA ALA A 479 1.76 6.61 22.80
C ALA A 479 1.97 7.79 21.84
N LYS A 480 1.89 7.54 20.52
CA LYS A 480 2.12 8.56 19.49
C LYS A 480 1.01 9.60 19.39
N TYR A 481 -0.25 9.18 19.52
CA TYR A 481 -1.42 10.01 19.24
C TYR A 481 -2.30 10.29 20.45
N ASP A 482 -1.93 9.79 21.63
CA ASP A 482 -2.74 9.86 22.84
C ASP A 482 -4.15 9.27 22.63
N LEU A 483 -4.22 8.13 21.91
CA LEU A 483 -5.49 7.49 21.58
C LEU A 483 -6.27 7.12 22.83
N LYS A 484 -7.57 7.40 22.83
CA LYS A 484 -8.46 7.13 23.96
C LYS A 484 -9.29 5.89 23.68
N LYS A 485 -9.34 5.01 24.67
CA LYS A 485 -10.24 3.84 24.67
C LYS A 485 -11.69 4.34 24.57
N LEU A 486 -12.52 3.63 23.82
CA LEU A 486 -13.94 3.92 23.71
C LEU A 486 -14.59 3.85 25.08
N THR A 487 -15.59 4.70 25.30
CA THR A 487 -16.42 4.59 26.49
C THR A 487 -17.41 3.44 26.35
N SER A 488 -17.71 2.77 27.46
CA SER A 488 -18.80 1.80 27.52
C SER A 488 -20.12 2.47 27.10
N ALA A 489 -20.91 1.75 26.31
CA ALA A 489 -22.22 2.19 25.82
C ALA A 489 -23.23 1.05 25.99
N GLU A 490 -24.51 1.39 26.04
CA GLU A 490 -25.57 0.39 26.24
C GLU A 490 -25.69 -0.59 25.06
N ASN A 491 -25.33 -0.14 23.85
CA ASN A 491 -25.45 -0.91 22.61
C ASN A 491 -24.24 -0.70 21.72
N ALA A 492 -23.98 -1.67 20.84
CA ALA A 492 -23.10 -1.48 19.69
C ALA A 492 -23.85 -0.71 18.58
N PRO A 493 -23.19 0.20 17.85
CA PRO A 493 -23.87 0.96 16.81
C PRO A 493 -24.32 0.10 15.64
N PHE A 494 -25.55 0.33 15.20
CA PHE A 494 -26.00 -0.02 13.85
C PHE A 494 -25.52 1.08 12.91
N ILE A 495 -24.67 0.74 11.95
CA ILE A 495 -24.24 1.70 10.92
C ILE A 495 -25.13 1.55 9.70
N LEU A 496 -25.72 2.66 9.27
CA LEU A 496 -26.57 2.71 8.09
C LEU A 496 -26.05 3.76 7.13
N GLU A 497 -25.80 3.39 5.87
CA GLU A 497 -25.61 4.33 4.78
C GLU A 497 -26.92 4.50 3.99
N LEU A 498 -27.34 5.74 3.78
CA LEU A 498 -28.46 6.07 2.90
C LEU A 498 -27.98 6.83 1.66
N GLU A 499 -28.31 6.29 0.50
CA GLU A 499 -28.05 6.93 -0.79
C GLU A 499 -29.15 7.95 -1.09
N GLY A 500 -28.76 9.23 -1.12
CA GLY A 500 -29.67 10.37 -1.21
C GLY A 500 -30.13 10.66 -2.63
N ALA A 501 -29.23 11.17 -3.47
CA ALA A 501 -29.55 11.54 -4.85
C ALA A 501 -28.35 11.40 -5.78
N PHE A 502 -28.61 11.33 -7.09
CA PHE A 502 -27.55 11.37 -8.11
C PHE A 502 -27.96 12.19 -9.34
N LYS A 503 -26.99 12.54 -10.19
CA LYS A 503 -27.29 13.17 -11.50
C LYS A 503 -27.73 12.13 -12.52
N ARG A 504 -28.93 12.32 -13.06
CA ARG A 504 -29.48 11.52 -14.16
C ARG A 504 -29.62 12.35 -15.43
N GLN A 505 -29.26 11.76 -16.56
CA GLN A 505 -29.59 12.32 -17.87
C GLN A 505 -31.02 11.88 -18.24
N LYS A 506 -31.88 12.84 -18.54
CA LYS A 506 -33.22 12.63 -19.10
C LYS A 506 -33.31 13.28 -20.47
N SER A 507 -34.34 12.95 -21.23
CA SER A 507 -34.62 13.56 -22.53
C SER A 507 -36.02 14.16 -22.53
N PHE A 508 -36.17 15.34 -23.10
CA PHE A 508 -37.46 15.93 -23.41
C PHE A 508 -37.53 16.20 -24.91
N LEU A 509 -38.46 15.53 -25.61
CA LEU A 509 -38.59 15.59 -27.08
C LEU A 509 -37.27 15.30 -27.83
N GLY A 510 -36.45 14.38 -27.32
CA GLY A 510 -35.16 14.03 -27.92
C GLY A 510 -33.99 14.93 -27.48
N ILE A 511 -34.24 16.01 -26.73
CA ILE A 511 -33.21 16.91 -26.22
C ILE A 511 -32.75 16.44 -24.83
N PRO A 512 -31.50 16.01 -24.67
CA PRO A 512 -31.00 15.56 -23.38
C PRO A 512 -30.81 16.75 -22.42
N TYR A 513 -31.18 16.55 -21.16
CA TYR A 513 -30.91 17.47 -20.05
C TYR A 513 -30.52 16.69 -18.79
N LYS A 514 -29.77 17.33 -17.89
CA LYS A 514 -29.36 16.72 -16.61
C LYS A 514 -30.29 17.17 -15.50
N THR A 515 -30.80 16.23 -14.72
CA THR A 515 -31.58 16.48 -13.49
C THR A 515 -30.98 15.76 -12.30
N THR A 516 -31.33 16.16 -11.08
CA THR A 516 -31.05 15.38 -9.86
C THR A 516 -32.20 14.40 -9.66
N GLU A 517 -31.91 13.10 -9.62
CA GLU A 517 -32.86 12.04 -9.29
C GLU A 517 -32.73 11.71 -7.78
N PRO A 518 -33.78 11.93 -6.97
CA PRO A 518 -33.77 11.53 -5.56
C PRO A 518 -34.02 10.01 -5.43
N LEU A 519 -33.24 9.37 -4.57
CA LEU A 519 -33.34 7.98 -4.14
C LEU A 519 -33.89 7.86 -2.71
N THR A 520 -33.41 8.73 -1.81
CA THR A 520 -33.89 8.83 -0.42
C THR A 520 -33.96 10.31 -0.08
N THR A 521 -35.17 10.86 0.13
CA THR A 521 -35.32 12.25 0.60
C THR A 521 -35.01 12.36 2.08
N PHE A 522 -34.79 13.59 2.59
CA PHE A 522 -34.55 13.80 4.01
C PHE A 522 -35.75 13.35 4.88
N GLU A 523 -36.97 13.43 4.33
CA GLU A 523 -38.18 12.91 4.99
C GLU A 523 -38.22 11.37 4.97
N ASP A 524 -37.86 10.75 3.84
CA ASP A 524 -37.80 9.28 3.75
C ASP A 524 -36.76 8.70 4.71
N ALA A 525 -35.61 9.36 4.89
CA ALA A 525 -34.62 8.97 5.87
C ALA A 525 -35.16 9.00 7.31
N ALA A 526 -35.92 10.03 7.68
CA ALA A 526 -36.58 10.09 9.00
C ALA A 526 -37.58 8.93 9.20
N ARG A 527 -38.30 8.52 8.14
CA ARG A 527 -39.17 7.33 8.19
C ARG A 527 -38.38 6.04 8.38
N ILE A 528 -37.26 5.86 7.69
CA ILE A 528 -36.39 4.68 7.87
C ILE A 528 -35.85 4.64 9.31
N ILE A 529 -35.40 5.77 9.85
CA ILE A 529 -34.97 5.86 11.26
C ILE A 529 -36.10 5.43 12.20
N ALA A 530 -37.32 5.94 12.01
CA ALA A 530 -38.47 5.56 12.82
C ALA A 530 -38.73 4.05 12.79
N MET A 531 -38.74 3.44 11.60
CA MET A 531 -38.94 2.01 11.42
C MET A 531 -37.86 1.14 12.08
N LEU A 532 -36.62 1.62 12.14
CA LEU A 532 -35.52 0.95 12.83
C LEU A 532 -35.65 1.06 14.34
N LYS A 533 -35.99 2.24 14.86
CA LYS A 533 -36.25 2.47 16.28
C LYS A 533 -37.41 1.62 16.80
N GLU A 534 -38.51 1.53 16.03
CA GLU A 534 -39.64 0.64 16.33
C GLU A 534 -39.25 -0.85 16.38
N ARG A 535 -38.17 -1.23 15.70
CA ARG A 535 -37.59 -2.59 15.69
C ARG A 535 -36.46 -2.78 16.71
N GLY A 536 -36.27 -1.83 17.64
CA GLY A 536 -35.29 -1.95 18.72
C GLY A 536 -33.84 -1.64 18.33
N VAL A 537 -33.63 -0.86 17.27
CA VAL A 537 -32.30 -0.33 16.92
C VAL A 537 -32.10 1.04 17.57
N ASP A 538 -31.57 1.03 18.79
CA ASP A 538 -31.47 2.22 19.63
C ASP A 538 -30.19 3.05 19.39
N ASP A 539 -29.04 2.43 19.08
CA ASP A 539 -27.83 3.16 18.68
C ASP A 539 -27.67 3.08 17.16
N LEU A 540 -27.90 4.22 16.48
CA LEU A 540 -27.85 4.33 15.03
C LEU A 540 -26.84 5.42 14.61
N ALA A 541 -25.86 5.03 13.81
CA ALA A 541 -24.95 5.93 13.11
C ALA A 541 -25.36 5.99 11.64
N LEU A 542 -25.96 7.10 11.23
CA LEU A 542 -26.49 7.31 9.88
C LEU A 542 -25.49 8.08 9.01
N ARG A 543 -24.87 7.39 8.06
CA ARG A 543 -24.12 8.00 6.95
C ARG A 543 -25.09 8.40 5.83
N TYR A 544 -25.07 9.66 5.39
CA TYR A 544 -25.97 10.14 4.33
C TYR A 544 -25.19 10.58 3.10
N VAL A 545 -25.20 9.76 2.04
CA VAL A 545 -24.45 9.98 0.81
C VAL A 545 -25.28 10.77 -0.20
N GLY A 546 -24.64 11.72 -0.90
CA GLY A 546 -25.29 12.47 -1.98
C GLY A 546 -26.34 13.49 -1.55
N TRP A 547 -26.14 14.12 -0.38
CA TRP A 547 -27.07 15.11 0.18
C TRP A 547 -26.97 16.51 -0.44
N PHE A 548 -25.91 16.85 -1.20
CA PHE A 548 -25.64 18.21 -1.68
C PHE A 548 -24.99 18.28 -3.08
N ASN A 549 -24.95 19.49 -3.66
CA ASN A 549 -24.20 19.89 -4.86
C ASN A 549 -24.26 18.97 -6.11
N GLY A 550 -25.33 18.20 -6.25
CA GLY A 550 -25.61 17.32 -7.38
C GLY A 550 -25.66 15.83 -7.02
N GLY A 551 -25.64 15.46 -5.74
CA GLY A 551 -25.80 14.08 -5.32
C GLY A 551 -24.48 13.36 -5.07
N ILE A 552 -24.47 12.02 -5.19
CA ILE A 552 -23.33 11.14 -4.87
C ILE A 552 -22.01 11.69 -5.45
N ARG A 553 -22.01 12.02 -6.75
CA ARG A 553 -20.92 12.72 -7.45
C ARG A 553 -21.10 14.24 -7.40
N HIS A 554 -20.94 14.81 -6.21
CA HIS A 554 -21.21 16.22 -5.93
C HIS A 554 -20.21 17.17 -6.63
N GLY A 555 -20.60 18.45 -6.78
CA GLY A 555 -19.65 19.52 -7.11
C GLY A 555 -18.73 19.86 -5.93
N SER A 556 -17.77 20.76 -6.11
CA SER A 556 -16.79 21.10 -5.04
C SER A 556 -17.45 21.33 -3.67
N PRO A 557 -16.92 20.72 -2.58
CA PRO A 557 -17.45 20.91 -1.23
C PRO A 557 -17.11 22.26 -0.60
N LYS A 558 -16.33 23.11 -1.30
CA LYS A 558 -15.97 24.45 -0.83
C LYS A 558 -17.17 25.34 -0.50
N SER A 559 -18.33 25.10 -1.10
CA SER A 559 -19.58 25.73 -0.69
C SER A 559 -20.71 24.72 -0.76
N ILE A 560 -21.61 24.75 0.21
CA ILE A 560 -22.59 23.70 0.41
C ILE A 560 -23.99 24.18 0.03
N LYS A 561 -24.61 23.47 -0.92
CA LYS A 561 -26.03 23.61 -1.25
C LYS A 561 -26.73 22.25 -1.13
N PRO A 562 -27.48 22.01 -0.04
CA PRO A 562 -28.29 20.79 0.09
C PRO A 562 -29.23 20.64 -1.11
N GLU A 563 -29.38 19.42 -1.61
CA GLU A 563 -30.14 19.17 -2.84
C GLU A 563 -31.61 19.51 -2.66
N SER A 564 -32.14 20.39 -3.51
CA SER A 564 -33.56 20.77 -3.48
C SER A 564 -34.49 19.57 -3.72
N ALA A 565 -34.06 18.60 -4.53
CA ALA A 565 -34.81 17.38 -4.79
C ALA A 565 -34.98 16.47 -3.55
N LEU A 566 -34.15 16.67 -2.52
CA LEU A 566 -34.22 15.96 -1.24
C LEU A 566 -35.01 16.70 -0.17
N GLY A 567 -35.42 17.95 -0.44
CA GLY A 567 -36.04 18.87 0.53
C GLY A 567 -35.20 20.12 0.85
N GLY A 568 -33.99 20.23 0.28
CA GLY A 568 -33.11 21.39 0.46
C GLY A 568 -32.69 21.60 1.92
N LYS A 569 -32.25 22.83 2.24
CA LYS A 569 -31.77 23.18 3.59
C LYS A 569 -32.82 22.95 4.68
N SER A 570 -34.09 23.25 4.41
CA SER A 570 -35.18 23.05 5.37
C SER A 570 -35.40 21.57 5.68
N GLY A 571 -35.41 20.71 4.64
CA GLY A 571 -35.52 19.26 4.83
C GLY A 571 -34.34 18.68 5.61
N LEU A 572 -33.12 19.12 5.30
CA LEU A 572 -31.92 18.68 6.02
C LEU A 572 -31.97 19.06 7.51
N ASN A 573 -32.35 20.31 7.82
CA ASN A 573 -32.47 20.74 9.21
C ASN A 573 -33.53 19.94 9.98
N LYS A 574 -34.65 19.57 9.32
CA LYS A 574 -35.66 18.71 9.94
C LYS A 574 -35.12 17.31 10.24
N LEU A 575 -34.37 16.72 9.31
CA LEU A 575 -33.71 15.43 9.54
C LEU A 575 -32.68 15.52 10.66
N ALA A 576 -31.86 16.58 10.70
CA ALA A 576 -30.87 16.78 11.74
C ALA A 576 -31.51 16.88 13.12
N ASN A 577 -32.56 17.71 13.27
CA ASN A 577 -33.31 17.81 14.53
C ASN A 577 -33.97 16.48 14.91
N TYR A 578 -34.58 15.78 13.95
CA TYR A 578 -35.19 14.48 14.22
C TYR A 578 -34.16 13.45 14.66
N ALA A 579 -32.98 13.45 14.05
CA ALA A 579 -31.88 12.58 14.43
C ALA A 579 -31.42 12.89 15.87
N GLU A 580 -31.20 14.16 16.21
CA GLU A 580 -30.82 14.59 17.56
C GLU A 580 -31.88 14.20 18.61
N GLU A 581 -33.16 14.50 18.36
CA GLU A 581 -34.29 14.17 19.26
C GLU A 581 -34.42 12.65 19.51
N ASN A 582 -33.94 11.82 18.58
CA ASN A 582 -34.01 10.36 18.66
C ASN A 582 -32.64 9.71 18.92
N GLY A 583 -31.62 10.48 19.30
CA GLY A 583 -30.28 9.94 19.62
C GLY A 583 -29.57 9.25 18.46
N VAL A 584 -29.83 9.68 17.22
CA VAL A 584 -29.18 9.18 16.00
C VAL A 584 -28.00 10.08 15.64
N ARG A 585 -26.82 9.50 15.47
CA ARG A 585 -25.63 10.22 15.02
C ARG A 585 -25.66 10.38 13.50
N LEU A 586 -25.83 11.61 13.02
CA LEU A 586 -25.92 11.91 11.59
C LEU A 586 -24.55 12.32 11.03
N TYR A 587 -24.10 11.60 9.99
CA TYR A 587 -22.85 11.82 9.28
C TYR A 587 -23.13 12.09 7.79
N PRO A 588 -23.41 13.34 7.39
CA PRO A 588 -23.46 13.72 5.98
C PRO A 588 -22.12 13.42 5.31
N ASP A 589 -22.15 12.68 4.21
CA ASP A 589 -20.93 12.19 3.55
C ASP A 589 -20.39 13.19 2.52
N THR A 590 -19.07 13.35 2.51
CA THR A 590 -18.36 14.30 1.64
C THR A 590 -17.07 13.69 1.11
N ALA A 591 -16.86 13.84 -0.20
CA ALA A 591 -15.58 13.58 -0.88
C ALA A 591 -14.77 14.89 -0.95
N PHE A 592 -13.54 14.89 -0.47
CA PHE A 592 -12.66 16.06 -0.50
C PHE A 592 -11.51 15.94 -1.49
N LEU A 593 -11.08 14.71 -1.79
CA LEU A 593 -9.98 14.41 -2.69
C LEU A 593 -10.49 14.05 -4.10
N GLU A 594 -11.68 13.47 -4.21
CA GLU A 594 -12.31 13.15 -5.48
C GLU A 594 -13.12 14.34 -6.05
N LYS A 595 -12.73 14.83 -7.22
CA LYS A 595 -13.38 15.95 -7.90
C LYS A 595 -14.15 15.49 -9.14
N TYR A 596 -15.49 15.50 -9.05
CA TYR A 596 -16.35 15.00 -10.13
C TYR A 596 -16.69 16.00 -11.26
N LYS A 597 -16.30 17.28 -11.14
CA LYS A 597 -16.68 18.34 -12.11
C LYS A 597 -15.55 19.31 -12.41
N GLY A 598 -15.18 19.39 -13.70
CA GLY A 598 -14.14 20.30 -14.19
C GLY A 598 -12.74 19.89 -13.71
N SER A 599 -11.71 20.16 -14.50
CA SER A 599 -10.33 19.83 -14.13
C SER A 599 -9.61 20.93 -13.36
N GLN A 600 -10.20 22.12 -13.23
CA GLN A 600 -9.56 23.21 -12.49
C GLN A 600 -9.25 22.77 -11.05
N ASP A 601 -8.04 23.06 -10.58
CA ASP A 601 -7.53 22.70 -9.25
C ASP A 601 -7.25 21.20 -9.05
N SER A 602 -7.29 20.36 -10.12
CA SER A 602 -6.81 18.98 -10.04
C SER A 602 -5.29 18.93 -9.88
N ALA A 603 -4.80 17.82 -9.34
CA ALA A 603 -3.40 17.43 -9.48
C ALA A 603 -3.08 17.13 -10.96
N ASP A 604 -1.80 17.16 -11.30
CA ASP A 604 -1.31 16.75 -12.61
C ASP A 604 -0.62 15.37 -12.55
N PHE A 605 -0.81 14.57 -13.60
CA PHE A 605 0.06 13.45 -13.92
C PHE A 605 1.49 13.94 -14.20
N LEU A 606 2.47 13.03 -14.11
CA LEU A 606 3.87 13.38 -14.37
C LEU A 606 4.08 13.87 -15.83
N ASP A 607 3.21 13.44 -16.74
CA ASP A 607 3.16 13.88 -18.12
C ASP A 607 2.40 15.21 -18.36
N ARG A 608 2.03 15.91 -17.27
CA ARG A 608 1.39 17.23 -17.19
C ARG A 608 -0.08 17.29 -17.62
N ARG A 609 -0.72 16.16 -17.91
CA ARG A 609 -2.18 16.14 -18.06
C ARG A 609 -2.83 16.19 -16.68
N ASN A 610 -4.04 16.76 -16.60
CA ASN A 610 -4.83 16.71 -15.37
C ASN A 610 -5.06 15.25 -14.96
N ALA A 611 -4.87 14.93 -13.67
CA ALA A 611 -5.00 13.59 -13.14
C ALA A 611 -6.47 13.12 -13.13
N ALA A 612 -6.89 12.48 -14.22
CA ALA A 612 -8.25 12.00 -14.44
C ALA A 612 -8.32 10.47 -14.31
N ILE A 613 -9.13 10.01 -13.36
CA ILE A 613 -9.34 8.59 -13.09
C ILE A 613 -10.55 8.08 -13.88
N TYR A 614 -10.39 6.91 -14.48
CA TYR A 614 -11.40 6.22 -15.26
C TYR A 614 -11.60 4.79 -14.73
N LYS A 615 -12.79 4.24 -14.94
CA LYS A 615 -13.03 2.82 -14.67
C LYS A 615 -12.32 1.96 -15.71
N TYR A 616 -12.10 0.69 -15.37
CA TYR A 616 -11.52 -0.30 -16.27
C TYR A 616 -12.63 -1.18 -16.84
N ASP A 617 -12.47 -1.61 -18.09
CA ASP A 617 -13.32 -2.63 -18.67
C ASP A 617 -13.07 -3.96 -17.92
N PRO A 618 -14.08 -4.58 -17.31
CA PRO A 618 -13.89 -5.78 -16.49
C PRO A 618 -13.54 -7.03 -17.31
N VAL A 619 -13.69 -7.01 -18.63
CA VAL A 619 -13.37 -8.12 -19.54
C VAL A 619 -11.99 -7.94 -20.15
N MET A 620 -11.68 -6.72 -20.60
CA MET A 620 -10.42 -6.41 -21.29
C MET A 620 -9.32 -5.91 -20.35
N PHE A 621 -9.66 -5.55 -19.10
CA PHE A 621 -8.76 -4.94 -18.10
C PHE A 621 -8.14 -3.61 -18.49
N VAL A 622 -8.47 -3.06 -19.66
CA VAL A 622 -7.98 -1.78 -20.16
C VAL A 622 -8.81 -0.63 -19.60
N LYS A 623 -8.17 0.53 -19.44
CA LYS A 623 -8.83 1.77 -19.04
C LYS A 623 -9.95 2.15 -20.02
N ASP A 624 -11.18 2.24 -19.54
CA ASP A 624 -12.33 2.69 -20.32
C ASP A 624 -12.40 4.22 -20.30
N SER A 625 -11.94 4.83 -21.40
CA SER A 625 -11.93 6.29 -21.56
C SER A 625 -13.32 6.93 -21.63
N ALA A 626 -14.39 6.15 -21.81
CA ALA A 626 -15.77 6.63 -21.73
C ALA A 626 -16.31 6.64 -20.30
N SER A 627 -15.70 5.89 -19.38
CA SER A 627 -16.17 5.72 -18.00
C SER A 627 -15.38 6.57 -17.01
N PHE A 628 -15.48 7.90 -17.14
CA PHE A 628 -14.89 8.85 -16.20
C PHE A 628 -15.38 8.63 -14.76
N SER A 629 -14.43 8.56 -13.82
CA SER A 629 -14.71 8.48 -12.39
C SER A 629 -14.67 9.87 -11.75
N HIS A 630 -13.47 10.44 -11.60
CA HIS A 630 -13.21 11.73 -10.97
C HIS A 630 -11.83 12.27 -11.41
N TYR A 631 -11.57 13.54 -11.13
CA TYR A 631 -10.22 14.09 -11.08
C TYR A 631 -9.67 13.99 -9.66
N VAL A 632 -8.36 13.81 -9.50
CA VAL A 632 -7.68 13.93 -8.21
C VAL A 632 -7.54 15.40 -7.84
N LEU A 633 -8.02 15.84 -6.68
CA LEU A 633 -7.81 17.21 -6.19
C LEU A 633 -6.34 17.40 -5.81
N SER A 634 -5.73 18.51 -6.23
CA SER A 634 -4.40 18.88 -5.76
C SER A 634 -4.40 19.14 -4.26
N ALA A 635 -3.45 18.55 -3.52
CA ALA A 635 -3.31 18.78 -2.07
C ALA A 635 -3.14 20.27 -1.73
N ASN A 636 -2.50 21.07 -2.60
CA ASN A 636 -2.38 22.53 -2.44
C ASN A 636 -3.73 23.26 -2.36
N LYS A 637 -4.81 22.63 -2.86
CA LYS A 637 -6.16 23.20 -2.96
C LYS A 637 -7.07 22.70 -1.85
N LEU A 638 -6.63 21.69 -1.11
CA LEU A 638 -7.40 21.09 -0.03
C LEU A 638 -7.68 22.08 1.12
N PRO A 639 -6.72 22.89 1.62
CA PRO A 639 -6.98 23.81 2.72
C PRO A 639 -8.07 24.84 2.41
N GLY A 640 -8.06 25.38 1.19
CA GLY A 640 -9.10 26.33 0.74
C GLY A 640 -10.47 25.67 0.51
N THR A 641 -10.47 24.37 0.22
CA THR A 641 -11.70 23.58 0.06
C THR A 641 -12.32 23.26 1.41
N VAL A 642 -11.52 22.78 2.37
CA VAL A 642 -11.94 22.48 3.74
C VAL A 642 -12.37 23.73 4.49
N GLY A 643 -11.63 24.84 4.38
CA GLY A 643 -12.01 26.12 5.00
C GLY A 643 -13.36 26.66 4.50
N GLY A 644 -13.63 26.53 3.19
CA GLY A 644 -14.93 26.89 2.62
C GLY A 644 -16.05 25.96 3.09
N PHE A 645 -15.78 24.65 3.10
CA PHE A 645 -16.71 23.64 3.61
C PHE A 645 -17.12 23.94 5.05
N LEU A 646 -16.16 24.11 5.97
CA LEU A 646 -16.44 24.36 7.39
C LEU A 646 -17.24 25.64 7.63
N SER A 647 -16.99 26.70 6.84
CA SER A 647 -17.75 27.96 6.92
C SER A 647 -19.23 27.77 6.60
N ASP A 648 -19.59 26.90 5.65
CA ASP A 648 -20.98 26.60 5.34
C ASP A 648 -21.56 25.50 6.22
N TYR A 649 -20.77 24.48 6.54
CA TYR A 649 -21.16 23.31 7.33
C TYR A 649 -21.50 23.68 8.77
N GLY A 650 -20.71 24.54 9.42
CA GLY A 650 -20.97 25.01 10.78
C GLY A 650 -22.33 25.73 10.93
N LYS A 651 -22.88 26.29 9.83
CA LYS A 651 -24.21 26.93 9.82
C LYS A 651 -25.36 25.91 9.78
N LEU A 652 -25.07 24.62 9.64
CA LEU A 652 -26.05 23.54 9.64
C LEU A 652 -26.31 22.97 11.04
N GLY A 653 -25.36 23.15 11.98
CA GLY A 653 -25.48 22.61 13.35
C GLY A 653 -25.43 21.09 13.41
N ILE A 654 -24.74 20.44 12.47
CA ILE A 654 -24.58 18.97 12.45
C ILE A 654 -23.19 18.63 12.98
N HIS A 655 -23.13 17.78 14.01
CA HIS A 655 -21.93 17.40 14.77
C HIS A 655 -21.34 16.04 14.35
N GLY A 656 -21.63 15.58 13.14
CA GLY A 656 -21.01 14.40 12.55
C GLY A 656 -20.66 14.67 11.10
N LEU A 657 -19.58 14.09 10.58
CA LEU A 657 -19.19 14.19 9.18
C LEU A 657 -18.59 12.86 8.70
N SER A 658 -19.02 12.38 7.53
CA SER A 658 -18.39 11.23 6.88
C SER A 658 -17.38 11.68 5.83
N LEU A 659 -16.15 11.19 5.95
CA LEU A 659 -15.04 11.41 5.01
C LEU A 659 -14.93 10.22 4.06
N ARG A 660 -15.34 10.42 2.81
CA ARG A 660 -15.41 9.35 1.80
C ARG A 660 -14.02 8.87 1.33
N ASP A 661 -13.09 9.79 1.14
CA ASP A 661 -11.85 9.55 0.39
C ASP A 661 -10.58 9.86 1.20
N MET A 662 -10.62 10.82 2.12
CA MET A 662 -9.47 11.20 2.95
C MET A 662 -8.84 10.04 3.74
N GLY A 663 -9.62 9.03 4.13
CA GLY A 663 -9.11 7.84 4.82
C GLY A 663 -8.69 6.67 3.93
N SER A 664 -8.74 6.86 2.62
CA SER A 664 -8.42 5.82 1.64
C SER A 664 -7.38 6.24 0.61
N GLU A 665 -7.21 7.53 0.34
CA GLU A 665 -6.39 8.02 -0.76
C GLU A 665 -5.31 9.01 -0.32
N VAL A 666 -4.11 8.84 -0.88
CA VAL A 666 -3.01 9.80 -0.81
C VAL A 666 -2.36 9.87 -2.19
N ASN A 667 -2.37 11.04 -2.81
CA ASN A 667 -1.95 11.24 -4.19
C ASN A 667 -0.95 12.40 -4.27
N SER A 668 0.06 12.29 -5.14
CA SER A 668 1.01 13.37 -5.43
C SER A 668 0.37 14.50 -6.25
N ASP A 669 1.14 15.54 -6.55
CA ASP A 669 0.82 16.52 -7.60
C ASP A 669 2.08 16.85 -8.39
N PHE A 670 2.11 16.53 -9.68
CA PHE A 670 3.26 16.77 -10.53
C PHE A 670 3.20 18.11 -11.28
N ASN A 671 2.33 19.03 -10.87
CA ASN A 671 2.25 20.37 -11.45
C ASN A 671 3.62 21.09 -11.38
N PRO A 672 4.22 21.50 -12.52
CA PRO A 672 5.57 22.07 -12.52
C PRO A 672 5.73 23.38 -11.74
N SER A 673 4.63 24.11 -11.53
CA SER A 673 4.64 25.40 -10.82
C SER A 673 4.44 25.26 -9.32
N SER A 674 3.87 24.15 -8.86
CA SER A 674 3.55 23.90 -7.45
C SER A 674 3.46 22.39 -7.16
N PRO A 675 4.55 21.64 -7.35
CA PRO A 675 4.54 20.19 -7.17
C PRO A 675 4.41 19.82 -5.70
N VAL A 676 3.81 18.67 -5.42
CA VAL A 676 3.62 18.13 -4.08
C VAL A 676 4.02 16.66 -4.09
N SER A 677 4.96 16.28 -3.23
CA SER A 677 5.30 14.87 -3.05
C SER A 677 4.15 14.14 -2.35
N ARG A 678 4.04 12.83 -2.54
CA ARG A 678 3.00 12.02 -1.89
C ARG A 678 2.99 12.16 -0.35
N GLN A 679 4.18 12.24 0.26
CA GLN A 679 4.32 12.42 1.71
C GLN A 679 3.87 13.82 2.17
N ASP A 680 4.16 14.87 1.39
CA ASP A 680 3.70 16.23 1.71
C ASP A 680 2.18 16.36 1.55
N ALA A 681 1.60 15.65 0.56
CA ALA A 681 0.16 15.54 0.39
C ALA A 681 -0.48 14.86 1.60
N LEU A 682 0.10 13.76 2.10
CA LEU A 682 -0.33 13.12 3.35
C LEU A 682 -0.32 14.10 4.53
N GLY A 683 0.77 14.86 4.71
CA GLY A 683 0.86 15.89 5.75
C GLY A 683 -0.26 16.93 5.65
N THR A 684 -0.62 17.33 4.43
CA THR A 684 -1.74 18.25 4.18
C THR A 684 -3.09 17.61 4.52
N ILE A 685 -3.32 16.36 4.12
CA ILE A 685 -4.55 15.62 4.42
C ILE A 685 -4.75 15.50 5.93
N VAL A 686 -3.72 15.10 6.67
CA VAL A 686 -3.73 14.98 8.14
C VAL A 686 -4.05 16.32 8.81
N ALA A 687 -3.40 17.40 8.36
CA ALA A 687 -3.65 18.74 8.89
C ALA A 687 -5.11 19.19 8.68
N GLU A 688 -5.68 18.93 7.49
CA GLU A 688 -7.06 19.29 7.20
C GLU A 688 -8.08 18.37 7.88
N ALA A 689 -7.77 17.08 8.06
CA ALA A 689 -8.57 16.15 8.86
C ALA A 689 -8.69 16.61 10.32
N GLY A 690 -7.58 17.11 10.90
CA GLY A 690 -7.59 17.71 12.24
C GLY A 690 -8.54 18.91 12.35
N LYS A 691 -8.59 19.78 11.33
CA LYS A 691 -9.55 20.90 11.29
C LYS A 691 -11.00 20.42 11.15
N LEU A 692 -11.23 19.40 10.34
CA LEU A 692 -12.56 18.79 10.18
C LEU A 692 -13.03 18.18 11.51
N LYS A 693 -12.18 17.44 12.23
CA LYS A 693 -12.49 16.89 13.55
C LYS A 693 -12.84 18.00 14.55
N GLN A 694 -12.05 19.06 14.61
CA GLN A 694 -12.33 20.21 15.47
C GLN A 694 -13.63 20.94 15.10
N GLY A 695 -13.97 21.01 13.80
CA GLY A 695 -15.15 21.71 13.31
C GLY A 695 -16.45 20.89 13.32
N THR A 696 -16.38 19.57 13.49
CA THR A 696 -17.55 18.67 13.39
C THR A 696 -17.72 17.71 14.55
N GLU A 697 -16.88 17.75 15.60
CA GLU A 697 -16.91 16.89 16.80
C GLU A 697 -16.70 15.40 16.56
N SER A 698 -17.41 14.78 15.61
CA SER A 698 -17.29 13.36 15.26
C SER A 698 -17.07 13.11 13.77
N LEU A 699 -16.12 12.22 13.48
CA LEU A 699 -15.78 11.79 12.11
C LEU A 699 -16.03 10.30 11.92
N MET A 700 -16.76 10.00 10.85
CA MET A 700 -16.79 8.68 10.24
C MET A 700 -15.84 8.68 9.04
N VAL A 701 -14.99 7.66 8.94
CA VAL A 701 -13.94 7.59 7.92
C VAL A 701 -14.10 6.32 7.10
N SER A 702 -14.10 6.45 5.77
CA SER A 702 -14.08 5.29 4.88
C SER A 702 -12.67 4.73 4.69
N GLY A 703 -12.57 3.41 4.77
CA GLY A 703 -11.34 2.62 4.60
C GLY A 703 -10.50 2.55 5.87
N GLY A 704 -10.00 3.68 6.35
CA GLY A 704 -9.26 3.74 7.61
C GLY A 704 -7.77 3.42 7.47
N ASN A 705 -7.08 4.10 6.55
CA ASN A 705 -5.61 4.17 6.56
C ASN A 705 -5.12 4.73 7.90
N ALA A 706 -3.97 4.23 8.40
CA ALA A 706 -3.47 4.48 9.75
C ALA A 706 -3.40 5.97 10.14
N TYR A 707 -3.08 6.86 9.20
CA TYR A 707 -2.99 8.30 9.46
C TYR A 707 -4.32 8.97 9.82
N MET A 708 -5.47 8.33 9.55
CA MET A 708 -6.79 8.83 9.94
C MET A 708 -7.28 8.30 11.28
N VAL A 709 -6.67 7.24 11.81
CA VAL A 709 -7.07 6.62 13.09
C VAL A 709 -7.19 7.63 14.24
N PRO A 710 -6.25 8.60 14.41
CA PRO A 710 -6.35 9.58 15.50
C PRO A 710 -7.55 10.51 15.45
N TYR A 711 -8.22 10.61 14.31
CA TYR A 711 -9.34 11.53 14.09
C TYR A 711 -10.69 10.81 13.96
N ALA A 712 -10.68 9.50 13.70
CA ALA A 712 -11.88 8.72 13.43
C ALA A 712 -12.54 8.26 14.73
N ASP A 713 -13.85 8.44 14.84
CA ASP A 713 -14.66 7.76 15.86
C ASP A 713 -15.26 6.47 15.31
N ILE A 714 -15.56 6.45 14.01
CA ILE A 714 -16.08 5.29 13.28
C ILE A 714 -15.26 5.09 11.99
N ILE A 715 -14.81 3.87 11.72
CA ILE A 715 -14.23 3.47 10.45
C ILE A 715 -15.17 2.47 9.76
N VAL A 716 -15.59 2.77 8.53
CA VAL A 716 -16.40 1.88 7.68
C VAL A 716 -15.58 1.38 6.50
N GLY A 717 -15.86 0.17 6.01
CA GLY A 717 -15.04 -0.43 4.97
C GLY A 717 -13.64 -0.83 5.46
N ALA A 718 -13.52 -1.10 6.76
CA ALA A 718 -12.33 -1.74 7.33
C ALA A 718 -12.14 -3.12 6.67
N PRO A 719 -10.89 -3.51 6.34
CA PRO A 719 -10.66 -4.76 5.64
C PRO A 719 -10.87 -5.95 6.59
N THR A 720 -11.65 -6.94 6.18
CA THR A 720 -11.95 -8.16 6.98
C THR A 720 -11.26 -9.42 6.45
N SER A 721 -10.48 -9.29 5.37
CA SER A 721 -9.70 -10.35 4.74
C SER A 721 -8.47 -9.75 4.04
N SER A 722 -7.54 -10.62 3.63
CA SER A 722 -6.41 -10.23 2.79
C SER A 722 -6.76 -10.32 1.30
N ASN A 723 -5.84 -9.90 0.42
CA ASN A 723 -5.95 -10.14 -1.02
C ASN A 723 -5.70 -11.60 -1.45
N ARG A 724 -5.37 -12.51 -0.50
CA ARG A 724 -5.11 -13.93 -0.75
C ARG A 724 -4.10 -14.18 -1.87
N LYS A 725 -3.04 -13.37 -1.89
CA LYS A 725 -1.94 -13.53 -2.86
C LYS A 725 -1.38 -14.95 -2.77
N ASN A 726 -0.97 -15.53 -3.89
CA ASN A 726 -0.53 -16.93 -3.95
C ASN A 726 0.55 -17.30 -2.92
N ILE A 727 1.44 -16.37 -2.57
CA ILE A 727 2.50 -16.58 -1.57
C ILE A 727 1.98 -16.65 -0.12
N THR A 728 0.84 -16.04 0.17
CA THR A 728 0.22 -16.02 1.52
C THR A 728 -0.42 -17.37 1.85
N ASP A 729 -0.38 -17.73 3.14
CA ASP A 729 -0.87 -19.02 3.65
C ASP A 729 -2.12 -18.88 4.52
N GLU A 730 -2.29 -17.74 5.21
CA GLU A 730 -3.34 -17.56 6.21
C GLU A 730 -3.78 -16.09 6.29
N ASP A 731 -5.09 -15.85 6.34
CA ASP A 731 -5.70 -14.54 6.62
C ASP A 731 -5.74 -14.34 8.15
N VAL A 732 -5.34 -13.17 8.63
CA VAL A 732 -5.40 -12.79 10.06
C VAL A 732 -6.07 -11.43 10.25
N MET A 733 -6.61 -11.19 11.44
CA MET A 733 -7.32 -9.96 11.82
C MET A 733 -6.42 -8.90 12.48
N PHE A 734 -5.20 -8.73 11.98
CA PHE A 734 -4.22 -7.80 12.57
C PHE A 734 -4.78 -6.38 12.69
N TYR A 735 -5.48 -5.91 11.65
CA TYR A 735 -6.11 -4.59 11.63
C TYR A 735 -7.06 -4.38 12.80
N GLN A 736 -7.89 -5.38 13.11
CA GLN A 736 -8.87 -5.30 14.19
C GLN A 736 -8.21 -5.45 15.55
N ILE A 737 -7.24 -6.35 15.72
CA ILE A 737 -6.52 -6.48 16.99
C ILE A 737 -5.81 -5.16 17.35
N ALA A 738 -5.23 -4.48 16.36
CA ALA A 738 -4.53 -3.21 16.57
C ALA A 738 -5.46 -2.04 16.97
N LEU A 739 -6.74 -2.04 16.57
CA LEU A 739 -7.61 -0.86 16.65
C LEU A 739 -8.88 -1.04 17.50
N HIS A 740 -9.36 -2.27 17.68
CA HIS A 740 -10.59 -2.55 18.41
C HIS A 740 -10.48 -2.11 19.88
N GLY A 741 -11.56 -1.52 20.40
CA GLY A 741 -11.60 -0.84 21.70
C GLY A 741 -11.20 0.64 21.66
N TYR A 742 -10.65 1.15 20.55
CA TYR A 742 -10.27 2.57 20.39
C TYR A 742 -11.07 3.31 19.32
N VAL A 743 -11.59 2.59 18.32
CA VAL A 743 -12.42 3.14 17.23
C VAL A 743 -13.54 2.16 16.92
N ASP A 744 -14.76 2.63 16.66
CA ASP A 744 -15.85 1.77 16.17
C ASP A 744 -15.51 1.30 14.75
N LEU A 745 -15.35 -0.01 14.54
CA LEU A 745 -15.00 -0.57 13.24
C LEU A 745 -16.22 -1.18 12.57
N ALA A 746 -16.32 -1.08 11.26
CA ALA A 746 -17.22 -1.86 10.42
C ALA A 746 -16.55 -2.26 9.11
N GLY A 747 -16.82 -3.49 8.69
CA GLY A 747 -16.34 -4.05 7.44
C GLY A 747 -17.06 -3.48 6.21
N ALA A 748 -17.13 -4.28 5.14
CA ALA A 748 -17.99 -3.99 4.00
C ALA A 748 -19.48 -4.06 4.41
N PRO A 749 -20.39 -3.36 3.70
CA PRO A 749 -21.82 -3.51 3.93
C PRO A 749 -22.29 -4.94 3.67
N PHE A 750 -23.10 -5.50 4.56
CA PHE A 750 -23.55 -6.90 4.48
C PHE A 750 -24.36 -7.21 3.21
N ASN A 751 -24.99 -6.18 2.63
CA ASN A 751 -25.74 -6.29 1.38
C ASN A 751 -24.98 -5.83 0.12
N ARG A 752 -23.67 -5.58 0.22
CA ARG A 752 -22.77 -5.29 -0.92
C ARG A 752 -21.58 -6.24 -1.00
N GLU A 753 -21.51 -7.24 -0.13
CA GLU A 753 -20.43 -8.20 -0.13
C GLU A 753 -20.71 -9.30 -1.18
N ASP A 754 -20.15 -9.15 -2.38
CA ASP A 754 -20.46 -9.95 -3.58
C ASP A 754 -20.27 -11.48 -3.42
N THR A 755 -19.60 -11.93 -2.36
CA THR A 755 -19.16 -13.33 -2.18
C THR A 755 -19.63 -14.00 -0.89
N THR A 756 -20.36 -13.28 -0.04
CA THR A 756 -20.67 -13.71 1.33
C THR A 756 -22.15 -13.50 1.65
N SER A 757 -22.78 -14.41 2.39
CA SER A 757 -24.15 -14.20 2.89
C SER A 757 -24.14 -13.22 4.07
N PRO A 758 -25.24 -12.49 4.33
CA PRO A 758 -25.37 -11.64 5.52
C PRO A 758 -25.07 -12.37 6.83
N ARG A 759 -25.37 -13.68 6.89
CA ARG A 759 -25.01 -14.54 8.02
C ARG A 759 -23.50 -14.66 8.21
N ALA A 760 -22.75 -14.93 7.15
CA ALA A 760 -21.31 -15.04 7.24
C ALA A 760 -20.63 -13.69 7.54
N SER A 761 -21.16 -12.57 7.01
CA SER A 761 -20.70 -11.22 7.40
C SER A 761 -20.97 -10.93 8.88
N MET A 762 -22.13 -11.36 9.40
CA MET A 762 -22.47 -11.28 10.83
C MET A 762 -21.50 -12.10 11.72
N LEU A 763 -21.16 -13.33 11.32
CA LEU A 763 -20.16 -14.14 12.03
C LEU A 763 -18.78 -13.48 12.02
N LYS A 764 -18.37 -12.88 10.89
CA LYS A 764 -17.11 -12.15 10.79
C LYS A 764 -17.09 -10.88 11.63
N ALA A 765 -18.22 -10.18 11.72
CA ALA A 765 -18.37 -9.03 12.61
C ALA A 765 -18.25 -9.46 14.09
N LEU A 766 -18.86 -10.58 14.50
CA LEU A 766 -18.67 -11.15 15.84
C LEU A 766 -17.22 -11.58 16.10
N GLU A 767 -16.59 -12.27 15.15
CA GLU A 767 -15.19 -12.69 15.24
C GLU A 767 -14.26 -11.50 15.51
N THR A 768 -14.50 -10.38 14.82
CA THR A 768 -13.62 -9.20 14.84
C THR A 768 -14.06 -8.10 15.80
N GLY A 769 -15.18 -8.26 16.50
CA GLY A 769 -15.81 -7.20 17.31
C GLY A 769 -16.34 -6.02 16.48
N SER A 770 -16.46 -6.16 15.16
CA SER A 770 -16.93 -5.08 14.28
C SER A 770 -18.44 -4.87 14.34
N ASN A 771 -18.87 -3.65 14.05
CA ASN A 771 -20.26 -3.23 13.97
C ASN A 771 -20.94 -3.68 12.67
N LEU A 772 -22.25 -3.88 12.75
CA LEU A 772 -23.09 -4.17 11.59
C LEU A 772 -23.23 -2.94 10.70
N TYR A 773 -23.13 -3.15 9.39
CA TYR A 773 -23.19 -2.07 8.39
C TYR A 773 -24.02 -2.46 7.17
N TYR A 774 -24.97 -1.61 6.79
CA TYR A 774 -25.81 -1.76 5.58
C TYR A 774 -25.86 -0.47 4.77
N VAL A 775 -26.08 -0.60 3.45
CA VAL A 775 -26.33 0.52 2.52
C VAL A 775 -27.72 0.39 1.93
N TRP A 776 -28.57 1.41 2.03
CA TRP A 776 -29.92 1.41 1.48
C TRP A 776 -30.27 2.66 0.67
N TYR A 777 -31.36 2.57 -0.07
CA TYR A 777 -32.17 3.70 -0.48
C TYR A 777 -33.67 3.40 -0.41
N TYR A 778 -34.48 4.47 -0.37
CA TYR A 778 -35.92 4.37 -0.16
C TYR A 778 -36.73 4.04 -1.41
N LYS A 779 -36.36 4.62 -2.56
CA LYS A 779 -37.12 4.49 -3.81
C LYS A 779 -37.05 3.09 -4.42
N ASP A 780 -37.98 2.78 -5.32
CA ASP A 780 -37.96 1.54 -6.12
C ASP A 780 -36.69 1.38 -6.97
N SER A 781 -36.19 0.15 -7.09
CA SER A 781 -34.93 -0.18 -7.77
C SER A 781 -34.87 0.19 -9.25
N SER A 782 -36.01 0.34 -9.91
CA SER A 782 -36.06 0.87 -11.28
C SER A 782 -35.48 2.28 -11.42
N ALA A 783 -35.32 3.03 -10.32
CA ALA A 783 -34.77 4.38 -10.33
C ALA A 783 -33.30 4.45 -10.78
N VAL A 784 -32.50 3.43 -10.46
CA VAL A 784 -31.07 3.36 -10.78
C VAL A 784 -30.75 2.53 -12.04
N LYS A 785 -31.74 1.80 -12.55
CA LYS A 785 -31.60 0.98 -13.76
C LYS A 785 -31.19 1.81 -14.97
N ASP A 786 -30.30 1.26 -15.79
CA ASP A 786 -29.74 1.88 -17.01
C ASP A 786 -29.07 3.24 -16.74
N THR A 787 -28.47 3.39 -15.56
CA THR A 787 -27.67 4.56 -15.18
C THR A 787 -26.25 4.14 -14.78
N ALA A 788 -25.36 5.12 -14.60
CA ALA A 788 -24.02 4.90 -14.06
C ALA A 788 -23.99 4.40 -12.59
N TYR A 789 -25.17 4.30 -11.95
CA TYR A 789 -25.38 3.85 -10.57
C TYR A 789 -26.18 2.55 -10.51
N ASN A 790 -26.21 1.77 -11.59
CA ASN A 790 -26.92 0.49 -11.64
C ASN A 790 -26.36 -0.55 -10.65
N ASP A 791 -25.15 -0.33 -10.11
CA ASP A 791 -24.57 -1.09 -9.00
C ASP A 791 -25.36 -0.95 -7.70
N LEU A 792 -26.22 0.06 -7.56
CA LEU A 792 -27.12 0.23 -6.42
C LEU A 792 -28.42 -0.59 -6.56
N TYR A 793 -28.66 -1.31 -7.66
CA TYR A 793 -29.99 -1.89 -7.96
C TYR A 793 -30.57 -2.76 -6.83
N ALA A 794 -29.73 -3.51 -6.10
CA ALA A 794 -30.16 -4.43 -5.05
C ALA A 794 -30.26 -3.81 -3.64
N LEU A 795 -30.25 -2.48 -3.49
CA LEU A 795 -30.14 -1.81 -2.18
C LEU A 795 -31.45 -1.12 -1.71
N HIS A 796 -32.61 -1.55 -2.18
CA HIS A 796 -33.89 -1.01 -1.72
C HIS A 796 -34.17 -1.44 -0.26
N TYR A 797 -34.43 -0.49 0.63
CA TYR A 797 -34.46 -0.72 2.09
C TYR A 797 -35.43 -1.81 2.53
N ALA A 798 -36.61 -1.92 1.89
CA ALA A 798 -37.66 -2.83 2.31
C ALA A 798 -37.28 -4.29 2.10
N ASP A 799 -36.29 -4.56 1.23
CA ASP A 799 -35.80 -5.91 0.96
C ASP A 799 -34.85 -6.39 2.09
N TRP A 800 -34.34 -5.47 2.93
CA TRP A 800 -33.26 -5.74 3.89
C TRP A 800 -33.62 -5.45 5.35
N ILE A 801 -34.59 -4.56 5.63
CA ILE A 801 -34.81 -4.04 6.99
C ILE A 801 -35.14 -5.12 8.02
N ASP A 802 -35.92 -6.14 7.65
CA ASP A 802 -36.30 -7.20 8.59
C ASP A 802 -35.13 -8.17 8.87
N GLU A 803 -34.32 -8.51 7.85
CA GLU A 803 -33.11 -9.32 8.05
C GLU A 803 -32.06 -8.57 8.87
N ALA A 804 -31.79 -7.31 8.53
CA ALA A 804 -30.77 -6.49 9.19
C ALA A 804 -31.10 -6.26 10.67
N THR A 805 -32.38 -6.05 11.01
CA THR A 805 -32.81 -5.87 12.40
C THR A 805 -32.77 -7.18 13.18
N ALA A 806 -33.10 -8.32 12.56
CA ALA A 806 -32.94 -9.63 13.18
C ALA A 806 -31.47 -9.96 13.49
N LEU A 807 -30.56 -9.72 12.54
CA LEU A 807 -29.12 -9.90 12.74
C LEU A 807 -28.59 -8.97 13.84
N TYR A 808 -29.00 -7.70 13.85
CA TYR A 808 -28.61 -6.76 14.89
C TYR A 808 -29.05 -7.22 16.29
N GLN A 809 -30.30 -7.69 16.43
CA GLN A 809 -30.83 -8.19 17.69
C GLN A 809 -30.08 -9.44 18.20
N GLU A 810 -29.57 -10.28 17.30
CA GLU A 810 -28.74 -11.44 17.65
C GLU A 810 -27.32 -11.04 18.06
N MET A 811 -26.71 -10.08 17.36
CA MET A 811 -25.32 -9.66 17.57
C MET A 811 -25.12 -8.72 18.76
N ASN A 812 -26.02 -7.74 18.92
CA ASN A 812 -25.86 -6.65 19.88
C ASN A 812 -25.68 -7.11 21.34
N PRO A 813 -26.37 -8.16 21.84
CA PRO A 813 -26.13 -8.70 23.18
C PRO A 813 -24.67 -9.11 23.42
N VAL A 814 -23.95 -9.51 22.38
CA VAL A 814 -22.53 -9.87 22.43
C VAL A 814 -21.67 -8.63 22.23
N LEU A 815 -21.86 -7.91 21.12
CA LEU A 815 -20.98 -6.80 20.74
C LEU A 815 -20.96 -5.66 21.76
N LYS A 816 -22.08 -5.38 22.44
CA LYS A 816 -22.11 -4.34 23.49
C LYS A 816 -21.16 -4.64 24.66
N GLN A 817 -20.86 -5.92 24.93
CA GLN A 817 -19.98 -6.33 26.02
C GLN A 817 -18.50 -6.18 25.68
N VAL A 818 -18.17 -6.10 24.39
CA VAL A 818 -16.78 -6.06 23.90
C VAL A 818 -16.44 -4.78 23.18
N ARG A 819 -17.40 -3.92 22.83
CA ARG A 819 -17.17 -2.70 22.02
C ARG A 819 -15.97 -1.87 22.46
N ASN A 820 -15.80 -1.67 23.76
CA ASN A 820 -14.68 -0.90 24.31
C ASN A 820 -13.47 -1.77 24.67
N GLU A 821 -13.54 -3.09 24.57
CA GLU A 821 -12.51 -4.03 25.00
C GLU A 821 -11.55 -4.37 23.86
N THR A 822 -10.26 -4.37 24.12
CA THR A 822 -9.22 -4.79 23.20
C THR A 822 -9.29 -6.30 22.96
N ILE A 823 -8.92 -6.70 21.74
CA ILE A 823 -8.68 -8.12 21.43
C ILE A 823 -7.29 -8.47 21.95
N VAL A 824 -7.20 -9.55 22.73
CA VAL A 824 -5.98 -10.05 23.38
C VAL A 824 -5.60 -11.46 22.94
N GLY A 825 -6.47 -12.15 22.19
CA GLY A 825 -6.18 -13.46 21.63
C GLY A 825 -6.99 -13.74 20.39
N HIS A 826 -6.39 -14.41 19.41
CA HIS A 826 -7.08 -14.97 18.24
C HIS A 826 -6.40 -16.27 17.80
N ARG A 827 -7.18 -17.30 17.48
CA ARG A 827 -6.65 -18.57 16.99
C ARG A 827 -7.59 -19.29 16.04
N ASN A 828 -7.02 -19.85 14.99
CA ASN A 828 -7.66 -20.83 14.13
C ASN A 828 -7.59 -22.20 14.81
N LEU A 829 -8.74 -22.73 15.22
CA LEU A 829 -8.84 -24.02 15.91
C LEU A 829 -8.92 -25.19 14.93
N ALA A 830 -9.58 -24.96 13.80
CA ALA A 830 -9.65 -25.84 12.64
C ALA A 830 -10.05 -25.01 11.41
N ASP A 831 -10.10 -25.63 10.24
CA ASP A 831 -10.62 -24.98 9.04
C ASP A 831 -12.08 -24.51 9.28
N GLY A 832 -12.31 -23.22 9.07
CA GLY A 832 -13.61 -22.57 9.35
C GLY A 832 -14.01 -22.49 10.82
N VAL A 833 -13.14 -22.80 11.79
CA VAL A 833 -13.45 -22.71 13.23
C VAL A 833 -12.41 -21.84 13.94
N VAL A 834 -12.86 -20.73 14.51
CA VAL A 834 -11.97 -19.72 15.11
C VAL A 834 -12.43 -19.33 16.50
N GLU A 835 -11.51 -18.81 17.30
CA GLU A 835 -11.80 -18.22 18.60
C GLU A 835 -11.07 -16.89 18.77
N THR A 836 -11.82 -15.89 19.24
CA THR A 836 -11.32 -14.55 19.58
C THR A 836 -11.53 -14.31 21.07
N THR A 837 -10.52 -13.79 21.77
CA THR A 837 -10.56 -13.47 23.21
C THR A 837 -10.37 -11.97 23.43
N PHE A 838 -11.23 -11.37 24.24
CA PHE A 838 -11.20 -9.95 24.60
C PHE A 838 -10.62 -9.76 26.00
N GLU A 839 -10.14 -8.54 26.30
CA GLU A 839 -9.42 -8.26 27.56
C GLU A 839 -10.27 -8.48 28.82
N ASN A 840 -11.60 -8.45 28.70
CA ASN A 840 -12.52 -8.76 29.80
C ASN A 840 -12.70 -10.26 30.06
N GLY A 841 -11.98 -11.13 29.34
CA GLY A 841 -12.02 -12.59 29.47
C GLY A 841 -13.10 -13.28 28.62
N LEU A 842 -14.00 -12.53 27.98
CA LEU A 842 -14.98 -13.11 27.07
C LEU A 842 -14.27 -13.68 25.84
N SER A 843 -14.60 -14.91 25.46
CA SER A 843 -14.22 -15.46 24.16
C SER A 843 -15.43 -15.70 23.26
N ILE A 844 -15.25 -15.54 21.96
CA ILE A 844 -16.26 -15.80 20.94
C ILE A 844 -15.71 -16.89 20.03
N LEU A 845 -16.34 -18.06 20.06
CA LEU A 845 -16.04 -19.17 19.17
C LEU A 845 -17.00 -19.11 17.98
N ILE A 846 -16.45 -19.19 16.77
CA ILE A 846 -17.21 -19.10 15.52
C ILE A 846 -17.00 -20.37 14.72
N ASN A 847 -18.09 -20.90 14.17
CA ASN A 847 -18.08 -21.97 13.19
C ASN A 847 -18.66 -21.47 11.87
N TYR A 848 -17.79 -21.24 10.89
CA TYR A 848 -18.17 -20.88 9.52
C TYR A 848 -18.64 -22.08 8.69
N ASN A 849 -18.46 -23.31 9.17
CA ASN A 849 -18.80 -24.50 8.42
C ASN A 849 -20.32 -24.71 8.36
N THR A 850 -20.77 -25.35 7.28
CA THR A 850 -22.17 -25.77 7.08
C THR A 850 -22.55 -27.00 7.90
N THR A 851 -21.67 -27.46 8.78
CA THR A 851 -21.89 -28.59 9.69
C THR A 851 -21.48 -28.21 11.11
N ALA A 852 -22.13 -28.81 12.11
CA ALA A 852 -21.80 -28.58 13.51
C ALA A 852 -20.43 -29.18 13.88
N VAL A 853 -19.75 -28.56 14.84
CA VAL A 853 -18.44 -28.99 15.36
C VAL A 853 -18.49 -29.13 16.88
N GLN A 854 -17.67 -30.01 17.46
CA GLN A 854 -17.37 -30.00 18.89
C GLN A 854 -16.02 -29.33 19.11
N VAL A 855 -15.96 -28.34 20.00
CA VAL A 855 -14.72 -27.70 20.43
C VAL A 855 -14.68 -27.75 21.96
N ASN A 856 -13.70 -28.41 22.56
CA ASN A 856 -13.56 -28.51 24.02
C ASN A 856 -14.82 -29.03 24.74
N GLY A 857 -15.50 -30.02 24.15
CA GLY A 857 -16.76 -30.56 24.66
C GLY A 857 -17.98 -29.64 24.46
N MET A 858 -17.84 -28.48 23.83
CA MET A 858 -18.93 -27.59 23.46
C MET A 858 -19.36 -27.81 22.00
N SER A 859 -20.65 -28.11 21.80
CA SER A 859 -21.23 -28.18 20.47
C SER A 859 -21.51 -26.76 19.96
N ILE A 860 -21.06 -26.48 18.74
CA ILE A 860 -21.36 -25.25 17.99
C ILE A 860 -22.09 -25.66 16.71
N GLY A 861 -23.25 -25.05 16.45
CA GLY A 861 -24.04 -25.32 15.25
C GLY A 861 -23.32 -24.91 13.97
N ALA A 862 -23.85 -25.34 12.82
CA ALA A 862 -23.42 -24.83 11.52
C ALA A 862 -23.66 -23.33 11.42
N GLU A 863 -22.73 -22.58 10.82
CA GLU A 863 -22.83 -21.12 10.61
C GLU A 863 -23.29 -20.37 11.89
N SER A 864 -22.68 -20.71 13.01
CA SER A 864 -23.10 -20.29 14.34
C SER A 864 -21.92 -19.88 15.20
N PHE A 865 -22.24 -19.30 16.36
CA PHE A 865 -21.25 -18.84 17.32
C PHE A 865 -21.63 -19.29 18.72
N ARG A 866 -20.64 -19.28 19.62
CA ARG A 866 -20.84 -19.56 21.04
C ARG A 866 -19.90 -18.70 21.86
N LEU A 867 -20.39 -18.23 23.00
CA LEU A 867 -19.55 -17.52 23.97
C LEU A 867 -18.80 -18.52 24.86
N GLY A 868 -17.53 -18.22 25.12
CA GLY A 868 -16.66 -18.89 26.09
C GLY A 868 -16.04 -17.89 27.05
N GLY A 869 -15.10 -18.36 27.88
CA GLY A 869 -14.54 -17.62 29.02
C GLY A 869 -14.87 -18.30 30.36
N GLU A 870 -14.07 -18.04 31.40
CA GLU A 870 -14.31 -18.54 32.77
C GLU A 870 -15.48 -17.85 33.48
#